data_AF-A0A846MFQ3-F1
#
_entry.id   AF-A0A846MFQ3-F1
#
_cell.length_a   1.000
_cell.length_b   1.000
_cell.length_c   1.000
_cell.angle_alpha   90.00
_cell.angle_beta   90.00
_cell.angle_gamma   90.00
#
_symmetry.space_group_name_H-M   'P 1'
#
loop_
_entity.id
_entity.type
_entity.pdbx_description
1 polymer ?
#
loop_
_entity_poly.entity_id
_entity_poly.type
_entity_poly.pdbx_seq_one_letter_code
_entity_poly.pdbx_strand_id
1 'polypeptide(L)'
;MRPIDTVRRFFARDEEADSPARTPRDYLTGAQYETINVMTSCSNERAEVIQVLICSLSETHRNQRINFWLFHTSINDEKLSEFDRYCRSLPNVDFFEVRVGDKHLPHFEEMKRIGGKPDSERFLWFVAHEYLPQDLDRVVYLDALDTAVVDDLTAFYQADFDGKYLLVCRELNKWTNEPQLYVEPAREFFDRTQDKETVVRISQGIFNSGSIVINLNKFRAESLSLTHYCEVAQWAKDTVGAGFGDQGLWSLTHGSNFKLMDDRYNYRFFSYGPKSEVSNPSVIHFAGFAKKPFHLFFTPKQTKDLIEHIAKAGKGPIMMGNFHRLDSHYFAHYEKWWDYCKKTPVFSRIISSAIDETNDKVIAPLWGANHGDVVLSPAGTGAAAKPKGKSLDNVVNPQGIRVYVDENDTRGQKLVAAGGHLNPETMRAWKLLILEKRWTHLLDVGANYGEMLVHTPLPIGAKVFAFEPNPTILRRLRRTIRESGLANINIIGSAMSDHEGVQTLYVDPKWSGTTRFSRDGDTPKNYKPVEVNTTTLGTVLSRIADRPQDISLLLKIDVEGHEVPVLKGLIPVLPSLADFECLIEVVHLPDGDLDFLIQHFALRGYNKAQKKLVPLSARNAKELREAMKAPEIYGQDAVLSRK
;
A
#
# COMPACT_ATOMS: atom_id res chain seq x y z
N MET A 1 -9.78 -11.32 -40.52
CA MET A 1 -11.04 -10.92 -39.84
C MET A 1 -11.14 -11.64 -38.50
N ARG A 2 -10.81 -10.93 -37.42
CA ARG A 2 -11.38 -11.00 -36.07
C ARG A 2 -10.57 -10.04 -35.18
N PRO A 3 -11.06 -8.83 -34.91
CA PRO A 3 -10.59 -8.05 -33.76
C PRO A 3 -11.73 -7.82 -32.76
N ILE A 4 -11.35 -7.56 -31.50
CA ILE A 4 -12.18 -7.15 -30.36
C ILE A 4 -12.78 -8.31 -29.56
N ASP A 5 -11.99 -8.82 -28.59
CA ASP A 5 -12.51 -9.51 -27.39
C ASP A 5 -11.78 -9.03 -26.10
N THR A 6 -10.94 -8.00 -26.17
CA THR A 6 -10.02 -7.61 -25.06
C THR A 6 -10.40 -6.31 -24.35
N VAL A 7 -11.54 -5.70 -24.70
CA VAL A 7 -12.11 -4.57 -23.95
C VAL A 7 -13.43 -5.04 -23.34
N ARG A 8 -13.44 -5.36 -22.03
CA ARG A 8 -14.68 -5.69 -21.33
C ARG A 8 -15.55 -4.45 -21.21
N ARG A 9 -16.48 -4.28 -22.16
CA ARG A 9 -17.66 -3.43 -21.98
C ARG A 9 -18.69 -4.22 -21.15
N PHE A 10 -18.88 -3.86 -19.87
CA PHE A 10 -20.07 -4.26 -19.12
C PHE A 10 -21.29 -3.49 -19.68
N PHE A 11 -21.87 -3.98 -20.78
CA PHE A 11 -23.22 -3.59 -21.20
C PHE A 11 -24.20 -4.72 -20.85
N ALA A 12 -24.80 -4.62 -19.67
CA ALA A 12 -26.20 -4.99 -19.49
C ALA A 12 -26.91 -3.70 -19.06
N ARG A 13 -27.58 -3.06 -20.02
CA ARG A 13 -28.64 -2.11 -19.70
C ARG A 13 -29.77 -2.95 -19.11
N ASP A 14 -29.97 -2.87 -17.80
CA ASP A 14 -31.32 -3.05 -17.28
C ASP A 14 -32.13 -1.84 -17.77
N GLU A 15 -32.99 -2.12 -18.74
CA GLU A 15 -34.08 -1.23 -19.12
C GLU A 15 -35.03 -1.13 -17.92
N GLU A 16 -34.84 -0.14 -17.05
CA GLU A 16 -35.90 0.52 -16.28
C GLU A 16 -35.30 1.66 -15.43
N ALA A 17 -35.23 2.85 -16.00
CA ALA A 17 -35.36 4.13 -15.28
C ALA A 17 -35.42 5.29 -16.29
N ASP A 18 -36.61 5.84 -16.39
CA ASP A 18 -37.07 7.03 -17.11
C ASP A 18 -36.02 8.15 -17.28
N SER A 19 -35.43 8.24 -18.48
CA SER A 19 -34.80 9.47 -19.01
C SER A 19 -34.73 9.37 -20.54
N PRO A 20 -35.16 10.39 -21.30
CA PRO A 20 -35.34 10.25 -22.74
C PRO A 20 -33.99 10.04 -23.44
N ALA A 21 -33.89 8.91 -24.15
CA ALA A 21 -32.76 8.55 -24.99
C ALA A 21 -32.50 9.66 -26.02
N ARG A 22 -31.38 10.39 -25.88
CA ARG A 22 -30.91 11.32 -26.91
C ARG A 22 -30.05 10.54 -27.90
N THR A 23 -30.53 10.46 -29.15
CA THR A 23 -29.84 9.79 -30.26
C THR A 23 -28.66 10.62 -30.79
N PRO A 24 -27.66 10.01 -31.47
CA PRO A 24 -26.40 10.66 -31.88
C PRO A 24 -26.49 11.77 -32.96
N ARG A 25 -27.64 12.39 -33.20
CA ARG A 25 -27.89 13.23 -34.39
C ARG A 25 -27.89 14.74 -34.16
N ASP A 26 -27.61 15.22 -32.96
CA ASP A 26 -27.61 16.67 -32.66
C ASP A 26 -26.23 17.35 -32.78
N TYR A 27 -25.21 16.66 -33.33
CA TYR A 27 -23.85 17.20 -33.47
C TYR A 27 -23.59 17.86 -34.82
N LEU A 28 -24.23 18.99 -35.11
CA LEU A 28 -23.82 19.86 -36.22
C LEU A 28 -24.08 21.34 -35.91
N THR A 29 -23.26 21.92 -35.01
CA THR A 29 -22.70 23.29 -35.09
C THR A 29 -21.84 23.55 -33.83
N GLY A 30 -20.51 23.39 -33.92
CA GLY A 30 -19.57 23.71 -32.81
C GLY A 30 -18.26 22.91 -32.75
N ALA A 31 -18.19 21.78 -33.47
CA ALA A 31 -17.05 21.02 -33.99
C ALA A 31 -15.71 20.89 -33.19
N GLN A 32 -15.43 19.63 -32.79
CA GLN A 32 -14.14 18.90 -32.74
C GLN A 32 -13.31 18.76 -31.46
N TYR A 33 -13.62 19.45 -30.35
CA TYR A 33 -12.73 19.43 -29.17
C TYR A 33 -13.39 18.95 -27.87
N GLU A 34 -14.36 18.06 -28.00
CA GLU A 34 -15.18 17.61 -26.87
C GLU A 34 -14.55 16.47 -26.05
N THR A 35 -13.56 15.73 -26.57
CA THR A 35 -13.03 14.54 -25.89
C THR A 35 -11.50 14.49 -25.90
N ILE A 36 -10.91 14.19 -24.75
CA ILE A 36 -9.49 13.85 -24.60
C ILE A 36 -9.33 12.38 -24.22
N ASN A 37 -8.37 11.69 -24.84
CA ASN A 37 -8.05 10.30 -24.51
C ASN A 37 -6.78 10.28 -23.66
N VAL A 38 -6.91 9.76 -22.45
CA VAL A 38 -5.83 9.67 -21.47
C VAL A 38 -5.63 8.22 -21.08
N MET A 39 -4.40 7.74 -21.07
CA MET A 39 -4.04 6.41 -20.61
C MET A 39 -3.05 6.47 -19.44
N THR A 40 -3.07 5.42 -18.64
CA THR A 40 -2.02 5.14 -17.66
C THR A 40 -1.81 3.64 -17.54
N SER A 41 -0.74 3.23 -16.86
CA SER A 41 -0.48 1.83 -16.57
C SER A 41 0.03 1.63 -15.16
N CYS A 42 -0.48 0.60 -14.47
CA CYS A 42 0.03 0.22 -13.16
C CYS A 42 -0.19 -1.26 -12.87
N SER A 43 0.58 -1.78 -11.90
CA SER A 43 0.34 -3.09 -11.30
C SER A 43 -0.82 -3.00 -10.27
N ASN A 44 -1.19 -4.12 -9.68
CA ASN A 44 -2.20 -4.15 -8.61
C ASN A 44 -1.79 -3.35 -7.35
N GLU A 45 -0.49 -3.18 -7.11
CA GLU A 45 0.01 -2.47 -5.93
C GLU A 45 -0.28 -0.97 -6.04
N ARG A 46 -0.93 -0.41 -5.01
CA ARG A 46 -1.28 1.03 -4.92
C ARG A 46 -2.13 1.58 -6.07
N ALA A 47 -2.69 0.72 -6.92
CA ALA A 47 -3.53 1.13 -8.04
C ALA A 47 -4.59 2.17 -7.62
N GLU A 48 -5.21 1.99 -6.45
CA GLU A 48 -6.23 2.88 -5.90
C GLU A 48 -5.86 4.38 -5.88
N VAL A 49 -4.56 4.73 -5.87
CA VAL A 49 -4.07 6.11 -5.90
C VAL A 49 -4.35 6.81 -7.24
N ILE A 50 -4.55 6.07 -8.34
CA ILE A 50 -4.90 6.62 -9.67
C ILE A 50 -6.18 7.47 -9.62
N GLN A 51 -7.08 7.23 -8.66
CA GLN A 51 -8.27 8.04 -8.47
C GLN A 51 -7.95 9.54 -8.30
N VAL A 52 -6.77 9.87 -7.74
CA VAL A 52 -6.31 11.26 -7.59
C VAL A 52 -5.96 11.88 -8.93
N LEU A 53 -5.26 11.14 -9.81
CA LEU A 53 -5.00 11.56 -11.19
C LEU A 53 -6.31 11.80 -11.94
N ILE A 54 -7.26 10.85 -11.86
CA ILE A 54 -8.58 10.97 -12.49
C ILE A 54 -9.35 12.19 -11.96
N CYS A 55 -9.32 12.42 -10.64
CA CYS A 55 -9.94 13.61 -10.03
C CYS A 55 -9.35 14.90 -10.60
N SER A 56 -8.02 14.98 -10.67
CA SER A 56 -7.31 16.16 -11.15
C SER A 56 -7.62 16.44 -12.63
N LEU A 57 -7.73 15.40 -13.46
CA LEU A 57 -8.15 15.48 -14.85
C LEU A 57 -9.59 15.98 -14.99
N SER A 58 -10.54 15.34 -14.29
CA SER A 58 -11.96 15.68 -14.34
C SER A 58 -12.22 17.13 -13.93
N GLU A 59 -11.57 17.60 -12.86
CA GLU A 59 -11.74 18.97 -12.38
C GLU A 59 -11.09 20.02 -13.27
N THR A 60 -10.03 19.67 -13.99
CA THR A 60 -9.34 20.58 -14.92
C THR A 60 -10.11 20.68 -16.24
N HIS A 61 -10.54 19.55 -16.79
CA HIS A 61 -11.19 19.45 -18.09
C HIS A 61 -12.72 19.38 -18.00
N ARG A 62 -13.36 20.21 -17.17
CA ARG A 62 -14.80 20.11 -16.85
C ARG A 62 -15.75 20.17 -18.06
N ASN A 63 -15.32 20.81 -19.13
CA ASN A 63 -16.09 21.01 -20.36
C ASN A 63 -15.74 20.02 -21.46
N GLN A 64 -14.86 19.05 -21.18
CA GLN A 64 -14.47 17.98 -22.10
C GLN A 64 -14.77 16.64 -21.46
N ARG A 65 -15.17 15.67 -22.28
CA ARG A 65 -15.17 14.26 -21.91
C ARG A 65 -13.74 13.73 -21.87
N ILE A 66 -13.50 12.83 -20.94
CA ILE A 66 -12.23 12.16 -20.74
C ILE A 66 -12.48 10.67 -20.92
N ASN A 67 -11.89 10.08 -21.96
CA ASN A 67 -11.78 8.63 -22.06
C ASN A 67 -10.52 8.20 -21.32
N PHE A 68 -10.69 7.57 -20.16
CA PHE A 68 -9.60 7.14 -19.31
C PHE A 68 -9.32 5.65 -19.48
N TRP A 69 -8.15 5.32 -20.04
CA TRP A 69 -7.73 3.95 -20.37
C TRP A 69 -6.71 3.45 -19.33
N LEU A 70 -7.07 2.44 -18.55
CA LEU A 70 -6.19 1.82 -17.56
C LEU A 70 -5.60 0.51 -18.09
N PHE A 71 -4.31 0.54 -18.43
CA PHE A 71 -3.56 -0.63 -18.86
C PHE A 71 -2.99 -1.37 -17.64
N HIS A 72 -3.17 -2.69 -17.59
CA HIS A 72 -2.59 -3.50 -16.52
C HIS A 72 -2.38 -4.96 -16.91
N THR A 73 -1.62 -5.67 -16.09
CA THR A 73 -1.42 -7.14 -16.21
C THR A 73 -2.23 -7.91 -15.16
N SER A 74 -2.45 -7.29 -13.99
CA SER A 74 -2.75 -8.04 -12.76
C SER A 74 -3.68 -7.35 -11.75
N ILE A 75 -4.23 -6.15 -12.04
CA ILE A 75 -5.23 -5.52 -11.15
C ILE A 75 -6.45 -6.44 -11.02
N ASN A 76 -6.92 -6.62 -9.77
CA ASN A 76 -8.06 -7.49 -9.48
C ASN A 76 -9.42 -6.83 -9.79
N ASP A 77 -10.44 -7.66 -9.98
CA ASP A 77 -11.80 -7.23 -10.34
C ASP A 77 -12.45 -6.33 -9.28
N GLU A 78 -12.11 -6.51 -8.00
CA GLU A 78 -12.64 -5.68 -6.91
C GLU A 78 -12.19 -4.22 -7.06
N LYS A 79 -10.88 -3.99 -7.27
CA LYS A 79 -10.32 -2.66 -7.51
C LYS A 79 -10.84 -2.05 -8.81
N LEU A 80 -10.92 -2.84 -9.89
CA LEU A 80 -11.47 -2.39 -11.17
C LEU A 80 -12.94 -1.95 -11.05
N SER A 81 -13.74 -2.70 -10.29
CA SER A 81 -15.13 -2.35 -10.01
C SER A 81 -15.24 -1.06 -9.18
N GLU A 82 -14.28 -0.82 -8.29
CA GLU A 82 -14.21 0.43 -7.53
C GLU A 82 -13.87 1.63 -8.44
N PHE A 83 -12.90 1.46 -9.35
CA PHE A 83 -12.56 2.48 -10.35
C PHE A 83 -13.74 2.83 -11.23
N ASP A 84 -14.41 1.83 -11.79
CA ASP A 84 -15.59 2.03 -12.63
C ASP A 84 -16.68 2.81 -11.87
N ARG A 85 -16.97 2.42 -10.61
CA ARG A 85 -17.95 3.14 -9.77
C ARG A 85 -17.54 4.59 -9.51
N TYR A 86 -16.26 4.84 -9.22
CA TYR A 86 -15.75 6.18 -8.98
C TYR A 86 -15.81 7.04 -10.25
N CYS A 87 -15.35 6.53 -11.39
CA CYS A 87 -15.40 7.23 -12.67
C CYS A 87 -16.84 7.57 -13.07
N ARG A 88 -17.79 6.64 -12.90
CA ARG A 88 -19.23 6.90 -13.15
C ARG A 88 -19.83 7.99 -12.24
N SER A 89 -19.22 8.26 -11.09
CA SER A 89 -19.64 9.35 -10.21
C SER A 89 -19.16 10.73 -10.68
N LEU A 90 -18.19 10.77 -11.60
CA LEU A 90 -17.66 12.00 -12.18
C LEU A 90 -18.47 12.41 -13.41
N PRO A 91 -18.65 13.71 -13.67
CA PRO A 91 -19.57 14.19 -14.71
C PRO A 91 -19.07 13.97 -16.14
N ASN A 92 -17.78 13.70 -16.32
CA ASN A 92 -17.12 13.78 -17.62
C ASN A 92 -16.05 12.71 -17.86
N VAL A 93 -16.04 11.60 -17.10
CA VAL A 93 -15.04 10.53 -17.23
C VAL A 93 -15.70 9.22 -17.66
N ASP A 94 -15.28 8.72 -18.82
CA ASP A 94 -15.60 7.39 -19.32
C ASP A 94 -14.39 6.46 -19.05
N PHE A 95 -14.59 5.39 -18.28
CA PHE A 95 -13.52 4.46 -17.88
C PHE A 95 -13.44 3.23 -18.78
N PHE A 96 -12.22 2.88 -19.19
CA PHE A 96 -11.92 1.73 -20.02
C PHE A 96 -10.76 0.92 -19.42
N GLU A 97 -11.04 -0.32 -19.06
CA GLU A 97 -10.03 -1.28 -18.62
C GLU A 97 -9.39 -1.98 -19.81
N VAL A 98 -8.06 -2.12 -19.76
CA VAL A 98 -7.26 -2.82 -20.78
C VAL A 98 -6.28 -3.77 -20.10
N ARG A 99 -6.70 -5.02 -19.92
CA ARG A 99 -5.79 -6.10 -19.53
C ARG A 99 -4.90 -6.51 -20.70
N VAL A 100 -3.61 -6.24 -20.57
CA VAL A 100 -2.60 -6.65 -21.56
C VAL A 100 -2.36 -8.15 -21.44
N GLY A 101 -2.55 -8.86 -22.56
CA GLY A 101 -2.64 -10.32 -22.57
C GLY A 101 -1.30 -11.06 -22.48
N ASP A 102 -1.40 -12.37 -22.22
CA ASP A 102 -0.26 -13.27 -21.93
C ASP A 102 0.81 -13.30 -23.03
N LYS A 103 0.47 -12.97 -24.28
CA LYS A 103 1.41 -12.98 -25.42
C LYS A 103 2.58 -12.00 -25.26
N HIS A 104 2.40 -10.89 -24.51
CA HIS A 104 3.45 -9.88 -24.33
C HIS A 104 4.14 -9.93 -22.97
N LEU A 105 3.55 -10.60 -21.97
CA LEU A 105 4.09 -10.68 -20.62
C LEU A 105 5.55 -11.19 -20.59
N PRO A 106 5.94 -12.22 -21.37
CA PRO A 106 7.33 -12.67 -21.41
C PRO A 106 8.31 -11.58 -21.85
N HIS A 107 7.92 -10.75 -22.82
CA HIS A 107 8.77 -9.64 -23.29
C HIS A 107 8.93 -8.57 -22.22
N PHE A 108 7.86 -8.20 -21.51
CA PHE A 108 7.95 -7.19 -20.46
C PHE A 108 8.74 -7.68 -19.25
N GLU A 109 8.60 -8.96 -18.86
CA GLU A 109 9.43 -9.55 -17.80
C GLU A 109 10.91 -9.63 -18.22
N GLU A 110 11.18 -9.91 -19.50
CA GLU A 110 12.55 -9.88 -20.01
C GLU A 110 13.15 -8.47 -20.00
N MET A 111 12.41 -7.46 -20.47
CA MET A 111 12.85 -6.05 -20.41
C MET A 111 13.11 -5.60 -18.97
N LYS A 112 12.21 -5.97 -18.04
CA LYS A 112 12.36 -5.72 -16.61
C LYS A 112 13.64 -6.36 -16.05
N ARG A 113 13.88 -7.63 -16.38
CA ARG A 113 15.06 -8.39 -15.95
C ARG A 113 16.36 -7.76 -16.46
N ILE A 114 16.44 -7.41 -17.73
CA ILE A 114 17.64 -6.80 -18.34
C ILE A 114 17.86 -5.38 -17.79
N GLY A 115 16.80 -4.57 -17.75
CA GLY A 115 16.85 -3.16 -17.35
C GLY A 115 17.11 -2.94 -15.85
N GLY A 116 16.87 -3.96 -15.02
CA GLY A 116 17.09 -3.91 -13.57
C GLY A 116 16.10 -3.01 -12.84
N LYS A 117 14.85 -2.93 -13.32
CA LYS A 117 13.76 -2.16 -12.70
C LYS A 117 12.71 -3.12 -12.11
N PRO A 118 11.95 -2.71 -11.07
CA PRO A 118 11.08 -3.62 -10.32
C PRO A 118 9.72 -3.90 -10.97
N ASP A 119 9.29 -3.08 -11.93
CA ASP A 119 7.91 -3.02 -12.43
C ASP A 119 7.92 -3.09 -13.96
N SER A 120 7.18 -4.05 -14.53
CA SER A 120 7.05 -4.30 -15.97
C SER A 120 5.91 -3.48 -16.60
N GLU A 121 4.96 -3.01 -15.80
CA GLU A 121 3.82 -2.22 -16.25
C GLU A 121 4.21 -0.87 -16.86
N ARG A 122 5.38 -0.32 -16.50
CA ARG A 122 5.96 0.87 -17.16
C ARG A 122 6.10 0.73 -18.68
N PHE A 123 6.20 -0.49 -19.21
CA PHE A 123 6.40 -0.75 -20.64
C PHE A 123 5.08 -0.93 -21.41
N LEU A 124 3.92 -0.98 -20.73
CA LEU A 124 2.64 -1.31 -21.39
C LEU A 124 2.24 -0.29 -22.46
N TRP A 125 2.68 0.96 -22.34
CA TRP A 125 2.39 1.96 -23.35
C TRP A 125 3.07 1.66 -24.71
N PHE A 126 4.09 0.79 -24.77
CA PHE A 126 4.70 0.35 -26.03
C PHE A 126 3.70 -0.38 -26.93
N VAL A 127 2.69 -1.04 -26.34
CA VAL A 127 1.66 -1.78 -27.08
C VAL A 127 0.31 -1.06 -27.12
N ALA A 128 0.24 0.21 -26.69
CA ALA A 128 -1.03 0.96 -26.67
C ALA A 128 -1.77 0.93 -28.02
N HIS A 129 -1.01 1.02 -29.11
CA HIS A 129 -1.50 1.00 -30.48
C HIS A 129 -2.17 -0.32 -30.92
N GLU A 130 -1.83 -1.45 -30.27
CA GLU A 130 -2.44 -2.77 -30.51
C GLU A 130 -3.79 -2.93 -29.81
N TYR A 131 -3.97 -2.28 -28.65
CA TYR A 131 -5.15 -2.47 -27.79
C TYR A 131 -6.18 -1.35 -27.91
N LEU A 132 -5.76 -0.13 -28.25
CA LEU A 132 -6.66 1.01 -28.41
C LEU A 132 -7.43 0.95 -29.73
N PRO A 133 -8.64 1.54 -29.79
CA PRO A 133 -9.47 1.57 -31.00
C PRO A 133 -8.72 2.05 -32.25
N GLN A 134 -8.97 1.40 -33.39
CA GLN A 134 -8.23 1.65 -34.66
C GLN A 134 -8.45 3.05 -35.22
N ASP A 135 -9.57 3.69 -34.89
CA ASP A 135 -9.91 5.05 -35.25
C ASP A 135 -9.31 6.11 -34.31
N LEU A 136 -8.75 5.69 -33.16
CA LEU A 136 -8.02 6.58 -32.28
C LEU A 136 -6.59 6.80 -32.80
N ASP A 137 -6.22 8.04 -33.12
CA ASP A 137 -4.91 8.41 -33.66
C ASP A 137 -3.87 8.73 -32.58
N ARG A 138 -4.33 9.15 -31.40
CA ARG A 138 -3.46 9.63 -30.31
C ARG A 138 -4.04 9.40 -28.91
N VAL A 139 -3.16 9.38 -27.93
CA VAL A 139 -3.50 9.29 -26.50
C VAL A 139 -2.44 10.00 -25.64
N VAL A 140 -2.84 10.68 -24.57
CA VAL A 140 -1.91 11.19 -23.55
C VAL A 140 -1.61 10.06 -22.56
N TYR A 141 -0.36 9.66 -22.40
CA TYR A 141 0.06 8.81 -21.30
C TYR A 141 0.50 9.68 -20.11
N LEU A 142 0.02 9.35 -18.92
CA LEU A 142 0.41 9.98 -17.64
C LEU A 142 0.83 8.91 -16.64
N ASP A 143 1.92 9.13 -15.90
CA ASP A 143 2.37 8.21 -14.87
C ASP A 143 1.33 8.09 -13.73
N ALA A 144 1.03 6.85 -13.35
CA ALA A 144 -0.17 6.49 -12.59
C ALA A 144 -0.23 7.04 -11.15
N LEU A 145 0.89 7.08 -10.45
CA LEU A 145 0.91 7.19 -8.97
C LEU A 145 1.49 8.51 -8.47
N ASP A 146 2.16 9.26 -9.34
CA ASP A 146 2.99 10.42 -9.01
C ASP A 146 2.80 11.58 -9.97
N THR A 147 1.65 11.66 -10.65
CA THR A 147 1.26 12.85 -11.43
C THR A 147 -0.06 13.46 -10.96
N ALA A 148 -0.23 14.76 -11.21
CA ALA A 148 -1.51 15.46 -11.09
C ALA A 148 -1.66 16.51 -12.18
N VAL A 149 -2.84 16.59 -12.79
CA VAL A 149 -3.19 17.58 -13.81
C VAL A 149 -3.79 18.81 -13.13
N VAL A 150 -3.18 19.96 -13.35
CA VAL A 150 -3.50 21.21 -12.65
C VAL A 150 -3.85 22.36 -13.59
N ASP A 151 -3.63 22.19 -14.89
CA ASP A 151 -4.02 23.13 -15.94
C ASP A 151 -4.24 22.38 -17.26
N ASP A 152 -4.84 23.05 -18.25
CA ASP A 152 -5.29 22.47 -19.51
C ASP A 152 -4.18 21.73 -20.29
N LEU A 153 -4.53 20.53 -20.77
CA LEU A 153 -3.70 19.68 -21.63
C LEU A 153 -4.08 19.77 -23.11
N THR A 154 -5.08 20.57 -23.50
CA THR A 154 -5.62 20.57 -24.87
C THR A 154 -4.54 20.90 -25.89
N ALA A 155 -3.73 21.93 -25.65
CA ALA A 155 -2.64 22.29 -26.55
C ALA A 155 -1.55 21.19 -26.67
N PHE A 156 -1.27 20.46 -25.59
CA PHE A 156 -0.35 19.32 -25.61
C PHE A 156 -0.92 18.15 -26.42
N TYR A 157 -2.19 17.81 -26.18
CA TYR A 157 -2.89 16.73 -26.87
C TYR A 157 -3.04 16.99 -28.38
N GLN A 158 -3.25 18.24 -28.77
CA GLN A 158 -3.55 18.62 -30.15
C GLN A 158 -2.31 18.94 -31.00
N ALA A 159 -1.15 19.14 -30.37
CA ALA A 159 0.06 19.49 -31.09
C ALA A 159 0.39 18.46 -32.20
N ASP A 160 0.90 18.97 -33.32
CA ASP A 160 1.34 18.14 -34.43
C ASP A 160 2.58 17.34 -34.02
N PHE A 161 2.61 16.06 -34.37
CA PHE A 161 3.75 15.18 -34.15
C PHE A 161 4.92 15.47 -35.08
N ASP A 162 4.75 16.21 -36.18
CA ASP A 162 5.76 16.43 -37.22
C ASP A 162 6.39 15.11 -37.71
N GLY A 163 5.55 14.09 -37.88
CA GLY A 163 5.95 12.73 -38.29
C GLY A 163 6.72 11.93 -37.23
N LYS A 164 6.80 12.42 -35.98
CA LYS A 164 7.45 11.75 -34.84
C LYS A 164 6.50 10.79 -34.11
N TYR A 165 7.08 9.91 -33.29
CA TYR A 165 6.33 8.94 -32.50
C TYR A 165 5.67 9.55 -31.27
N LEU A 166 6.35 10.50 -30.62
CA LEU A 166 5.94 11.02 -29.33
C LEU A 166 6.02 12.54 -29.29
N LEU A 167 5.13 13.15 -28.53
CA LEU A 167 5.33 14.48 -27.94
C LEU A 167 5.81 14.29 -26.50
N VAL A 168 6.93 14.89 -26.13
CA VAL A 168 7.59 14.63 -24.83
C VAL A 168 8.13 15.90 -24.20
N CYS A 169 8.43 15.86 -22.90
CA CYS A 169 9.12 16.93 -22.20
C CYS A 169 10.58 16.54 -21.91
N ARG A 170 11.40 17.53 -21.56
CA ARG A 170 12.86 17.32 -21.38
C ARG A 170 13.19 16.48 -20.16
N GLU A 171 14.26 15.71 -20.28
CA GLU A 171 14.92 15.09 -19.12
C GLU A 171 15.93 16.08 -18.51
N LEU A 172 15.47 16.89 -17.56
CA LEU A 172 16.28 17.86 -16.82
C LEU A 172 17.00 17.20 -15.63
N ASN A 173 18.32 17.06 -15.73
CA ASN A 173 19.19 16.75 -14.61
C ASN A 173 19.95 18.01 -14.14
N LYS A 174 19.57 18.54 -12.97
CA LYS A 174 20.16 19.77 -12.39
C LYS A 174 21.66 19.65 -12.09
N TRP A 175 22.19 18.43 -11.96
CA TRP A 175 23.57 18.20 -11.55
C TRP A 175 24.55 18.12 -12.70
N THR A 176 24.10 17.64 -13.87
CA THR A 176 24.96 17.53 -15.04
C THR A 176 24.88 18.77 -15.93
N ASN A 177 23.77 19.54 -15.84
CA ASN A 177 23.49 20.71 -16.69
C ASN A 177 23.73 20.43 -18.19
N GLU A 178 23.55 19.16 -18.57
CA GLU A 178 23.85 18.71 -19.92
C GLU A 178 22.79 19.23 -20.88
N PRO A 179 23.17 19.68 -22.08
CA PRO A 179 22.22 20.08 -23.09
C PRO A 179 21.39 18.88 -23.54
N GLN A 180 20.17 19.13 -24.01
CA GLN A 180 19.32 18.11 -24.63
C GLN A 180 20.12 17.31 -25.67
N LEU A 181 20.11 15.98 -25.56
CA LEU A 181 20.73 15.10 -26.52
C LEU A 181 19.77 14.84 -27.69
N TYR A 182 20.28 15.03 -28.92
CA TYR A 182 19.63 14.60 -30.16
C TYR A 182 20.51 13.57 -30.84
N VAL A 183 19.95 12.39 -31.10
CA VAL A 183 20.70 11.22 -31.58
C VAL A 183 19.77 10.27 -32.34
N GLU A 184 20.34 9.56 -33.31
CA GLU A 184 19.73 8.40 -33.97
C GLU A 184 19.56 7.19 -33.00
N PRO A 185 18.92 6.08 -33.42
CA PRO A 185 18.88 4.86 -32.60
C PRO A 185 20.27 4.45 -32.09
N ALA A 186 20.34 3.95 -30.86
CA ALA A 186 21.62 3.81 -30.15
C ALA A 186 22.60 2.85 -30.84
N ARG A 187 22.10 1.80 -31.52
CA ARG A 187 22.93 0.89 -32.31
C ARG A 187 23.61 1.60 -33.47
N GLU A 188 22.86 2.38 -34.24
CA GLU A 188 23.40 3.16 -35.37
C GLU A 188 24.43 4.19 -34.90
N PHE A 189 24.12 4.88 -33.79
CA PHE A 189 25.05 5.80 -33.16
C PHE A 189 26.34 5.11 -32.72
N PHE A 190 26.22 3.97 -32.03
CA PHE A 190 27.36 3.24 -31.52
C PHE A 190 28.20 2.65 -32.65
N ASP A 191 27.60 2.08 -33.69
CA ASP A 191 28.30 1.53 -34.85
C ASP A 191 29.19 2.60 -35.51
N ARG A 192 28.72 3.84 -35.56
CA ARG A 192 29.45 4.98 -36.13
C ARG A 192 30.54 5.54 -35.20
N THR A 193 30.29 5.62 -33.90
CA THR A 193 31.11 6.43 -32.97
C THR A 193 31.91 5.61 -31.97
N GLN A 194 31.46 4.39 -31.65
CA GLN A 194 31.94 3.54 -30.57
C GLN A 194 31.90 4.23 -29.18
N ASP A 195 31.12 5.30 -29.02
CA ASP A 195 31.00 6.06 -27.78
C ASP A 195 30.05 5.38 -26.80
N LYS A 196 30.64 4.69 -25.81
CA LYS A 196 29.91 4.00 -24.76
C LYS A 196 29.24 4.94 -23.75
N GLU A 197 29.84 6.10 -23.46
CA GLU A 197 29.32 7.02 -22.46
C GLU A 197 28.00 7.63 -22.94
N THR A 198 27.93 8.01 -24.22
CA THR A 198 26.69 8.48 -24.82
C THR A 198 25.63 7.37 -24.87
N VAL A 199 25.99 6.11 -25.14
CA VAL A 199 25.01 4.99 -25.07
C VAL A 199 24.46 4.82 -23.65
N VAL A 200 25.30 4.94 -22.62
CA VAL A 200 24.85 4.94 -21.21
C VAL A 200 23.91 6.11 -20.93
N ARG A 201 24.20 7.30 -21.48
CA ARG A 201 23.32 8.48 -21.36
C ARG A 201 21.98 8.25 -22.05
N ILE A 202 21.97 7.65 -23.24
CA ILE A 202 20.74 7.29 -23.96
C ILE A 202 19.90 6.29 -23.14
N SER A 203 20.54 5.30 -22.51
CA SER A 203 19.83 4.28 -21.71
C SER A 203 19.16 4.85 -20.45
N GLN A 204 19.57 6.03 -19.99
CA GLN A 204 18.91 6.74 -18.88
C GLN A 204 17.66 7.51 -19.35
N GLY A 205 17.47 7.65 -20.66
CA GLY A 205 16.38 8.37 -21.30
C GLY A 205 16.80 9.79 -21.67
N ILE A 206 16.56 10.17 -22.92
CA ILE A 206 16.85 11.52 -23.43
C ILE A 206 15.61 12.43 -23.38
N PHE A 207 14.53 11.97 -22.78
CA PHE A 207 13.30 12.69 -22.47
C PHE A 207 12.66 12.03 -21.23
N ASN A 208 11.68 12.69 -20.60
CA ASN A 208 10.96 12.10 -19.48
C ASN A 208 9.61 11.50 -19.92
N SER A 209 9.33 10.26 -19.56
CA SER A 209 8.11 9.54 -19.99
C SER A 209 6.87 9.76 -19.13
N GLY A 210 6.96 10.46 -17.99
CA GLY A 210 5.81 10.58 -17.07
C GLY A 210 4.63 11.40 -17.58
N SER A 211 4.81 12.15 -18.67
CA SER A 211 3.73 12.74 -19.46
C SER A 211 4.16 12.86 -20.92
N ILE A 212 3.50 12.09 -21.79
CA ILE A 212 3.78 12.04 -23.23
C ILE A 212 2.47 11.95 -24.02
N VAL A 213 2.50 12.39 -25.28
CA VAL A 213 1.42 12.07 -26.24
C VAL A 213 1.96 11.06 -27.23
N ILE A 214 1.21 9.98 -27.46
CA ILE A 214 1.61 8.86 -28.30
C ILE A 214 0.90 8.96 -29.66
N ASN A 215 1.67 8.91 -30.75
CA ASN A 215 1.16 8.83 -32.12
C ASN A 215 0.81 7.37 -32.47
N LEU A 216 -0.42 6.96 -32.20
CA LEU A 216 -0.87 5.58 -32.42
C LEU A 216 -0.80 5.20 -33.89
N ASN A 217 -1.08 6.14 -34.80
CA ASN A 217 -1.01 5.89 -36.24
C ASN A 217 0.40 5.56 -36.70
N LYS A 218 1.42 6.29 -36.21
CA LYS A 218 2.82 5.99 -36.55
C LYS A 218 3.27 4.65 -35.99
N PHE A 219 2.90 4.33 -34.74
CA PHE A 219 3.17 3.01 -34.16
C PHE A 219 2.52 1.89 -34.98
N ARG A 220 1.27 2.04 -35.44
CA ARG A 220 0.61 1.05 -36.31
C ARG A 220 1.27 0.94 -37.68
N ALA A 221 1.66 2.07 -38.28
CA ALA A 221 2.26 2.10 -39.62
C ALA A 221 3.64 1.42 -39.66
N GLU A 222 4.45 1.59 -38.62
CA GLU A 222 5.82 1.07 -38.57
C GLU A 222 5.95 -0.26 -37.80
N SER A 223 4.95 -0.60 -36.95
CA SER A 223 4.77 -1.91 -36.28
C SER A 223 6.05 -2.59 -35.78
N LEU A 224 6.78 -1.92 -34.89
CA LEU A 224 7.95 -2.48 -34.21
C LEU A 224 7.55 -3.54 -33.17
N SER A 225 8.11 -4.75 -33.30
CA SER A 225 7.80 -5.85 -32.38
C SER A 225 8.48 -5.68 -31.01
N LEU A 226 7.84 -6.17 -29.94
CA LEU A 226 8.47 -6.23 -28.62
C LEU A 226 9.76 -7.07 -28.59
N THR A 227 9.88 -8.05 -29.50
CA THR A 227 11.13 -8.80 -29.68
C THR A 227 12.29 -7.88 -30.03
N HIS A 228 12.08 -6.90 -30.91
CA HIS A 228 13.11 -5.92 -31.27
C HIS A 228 13.54 -5.08 -30.07
N TYR A 229 12.59 -4.66 -29.22
CA TYR A 229 12.91 -3.96 -27.98
C TYR A 229 13.76 -4.84 -27.03
N CYS A 230 13.44 -6.13 -26.88
CA CYS A 230 14.24 -7.07 -26.11
C CYS A 230 15.67 -7.24 -26.69
N GLU A 231 15.81 -7.30 -28.02
CA GLU A 231 17.12 -7.37 -28.68
C GLU A 231 17.97 -6.11 -28.43
N VAL A 232 17.37 -4.91 -28.52
CA VAL A 232 18.06 -3.65 -28.24
C VAL A 232 18.45 -3.58 -26.76
N ALA A 233 17.54 -3.98 -25.86
CA ALA A 233 17.80 -4.10 -24.43
C ALA A 233 19.02 -5.00 -24.14
N GLN A 234 19.03 -6.21 -24.69
CA GLN A 234 20.11 -7.17 -24.49
C GLN A 234 21.44 -6.64 -25.07
N TRP A 235 21.41 -6.05 -26.26
CA TRP A 235 22.58 -5.42 -26.87
C TRP A 235 23.17 -4.30 -26.00
N ALA A 236 22.34 -3.40 -25.47
CA ALA A 236 22.80 -2.33 -24.61
C ALA A 236 23.41 -2.88 -23.31
N LYS A 237 22.81 -3.95 -22.77
CA LYS A 237 23.35 -4.65 -21.59
C LYS A 237 24.72 -5.25 -21.86
N ASP A 238 24.90 -5.90 -23.00
CA ASP A 238 26.16 -6.55 -23.35
C ASP A 238 27.26 -5.54 -23.74
N THR A 239 26.88 -4.40 -24.32
CA THR A 239 27.84 -3.41 -24.84
C THR A 239 28.37 -2.48 -23.74
N VAL A 240 27.48 -2.01 -22.85
CA VAL A 240 27.80 -0.99 -21.84
C VAL A 240 27.34 -1.35 -20.42
N GLY A 241 26.73 -2.51 -20.20
CA GLY A 241 26.27 -2.93 -18.88
C GLY A 241 25.08 -2.15 -18.31
N ALA A 242 24.52 -1.22 -19.10
CA ALA A 242 23.62 -0.20 -18.60
C ALA A 242 22.24 -0.75 -18.19
N GLY A 243 21.67 -0.17 -17.13
CA GLY A 243 20.26 -0.34 -16.77
C GLY A 243 19.40 0.69 -17.50
N PHE A 244 18.09 0.42 -17.58
CA PHE A 244 17.13 1.30 -18.25
C PHE A 244 15.72 1.13 -17.67
N GLY A 245 14.91 2.17 -17.82
CA GLY A 245 13.46 2.10 -17.71
C GLY A 245 12.80 2.12 -19.09
N ASP A 246 11.51 2.44 -19.13
CA ASP A 246 10.71 2.63 -20.33
C ASP A 246 11.23 3.79 -21.21
N GLN A 247 11.45 5.00 -20.67
CA GLN A 247 12.05 6.10 -21.43
C GLN A 247 13.44 5.76 -21.98
N GLY A 248 14.23 5.03 -21.20
CA GLY A 248 15.59 4.65 -21.54
C GLY A 248 15.63 3.62 -22.67
N LEU A 249 14.85 2.56 -22.55
CA LEU A 249 14.73 1.55 -23.59
C LEU A 249 14.13 2.14 -24.86
N TRP A 250 13.11 2.99 -24.73
CA TRP A 250 12.56 3.68 -25.88
C TRP A 250 13.62 4.57 -26.56
N SER A 251 14.40 5.32 -25.79
CA SER A 251 15.48 6.17 -26.30
C SER A 251 16.56 5.35 -27.01
N LEU A 252 16.92 4.18 -26.49
CA LEU A 252 17.87 3.26 -27.14
C LEU A 252 17.34 2.78 -28.51
N THR A 253 16.06 2.43 -28.57
CA THR A 253 15.43 1.88 -29.79
C THR A 253 15.14 2.95 -30.85
N HIS A 254 14.70 4.14 -30.44
CA HIS A 254 14.16 5.16 -31.35
C HIS A 254 15.02 6.41 -31.48
N GLY A 255 16.03 6.58 -30.63
CA GLY A 255 16.78 7.82 -30.53
C GLY A 255 15.86 9.01 -30.25
N SER A 256 16.03 10.08 -31.01
CA SER A 256 15.29 11.34 -30.88
C SER A 256 14.06 11.43 -31.80
N ASN A 257 13.38 10.30 -32.04
CA ASN A 257 12.17 10.28 -32.87
C ASN A 257 10.92 10.77 -32.12
N PHE A 258 11.07 11.88 -31.39
CA PHE A 258 10.04 12.62 -30.65
C PHE A 258 10.12 14.11 -30.97
N LYS A 259 9.10 14.85 -30.56
CA LYS A 259 9.07 16.32 -30.56
C LYS A 259 9.02 16.81 -29.12
N LEU A 260 9.88 17.78 -28.80
CA LEU A 260 9.89 18.41 -27.48
C LEU A 260 8.75 19.41 -27.35
N MET A 261 8.10 19.35 -26.20
CA MET A 261 7.06 20.27 -25.76
C MET A 261 7.56 21.04 -24.54
N ASP A 262 6.79 22.06 -24.14
CA ASP A 262 7.08 22.85 -22.96
C ASP A 262 7.05 21.97 -21.69
N ASP A 263 8.04 22.13 -20.82
CA ASP A 263 8.17 21.32 -19.60
C ASP A 263 7.02 21.55 -18.60
N ARG A 264 6.15 22.54 -18.82
CA ARG A 264 4.88 22.66 -18.07
C ARG A 264 4.02 21.41 -18.16
N TYR A 265 4.11 20.63 -19.24
CA TYR A 265 3.35 19.40 -19.40
C TYR A 265 3.98 18.20 -18.68
N ASN A 266 5.15 18.36 -18.07
CA ASN A 266 5.78 17.36 -17.21
C ASN A 266 6.67 18.07 -16.17
N TYR A 267 6.04 18.89 -15.33
CA TYR A 267 6.73 19.78 -14.41
C TYR A 267 7.26 19.02 -13.19
N ARG A 268 8.55 18.71 -13.26
CA ARG A 268 9.32 18.11 -12.17
C ARG A 268 9.96 19.21 -11.32
N PHE A 269 9.16 19.77 -10.41
CA PHE A 269 9.50 20.92 -9.57
C PHE A 269 10.85 20.79 -8.81
N PHE A 270 11.30 19.57 -8.53
CA PHE A 270 12.59 19.34 -7.87
C PHE A 270 13.82 19.62 -8.75
N SER A 271 13.65 19.66 -10.07
CA SER A 271 14.70 20.06 -11.03
C SER A 271 14.88 21.58 -11.07
N TYR A 272 13.94 22.34 -10.52
CA TYR A 272 13.95 23.80 -10.49
C TYR A 272 14.34 24.33 -9.10
N GLY A 273 14.88 25.55 -9.03
CA GLY A 273 15.01 26.27 -7.77
C GLY A 273 13.81 27.20 -7.53
N PRO A 274 13.67 27.76 -6.31
CA PRO A 274 12.54 28.63 -5.96
C PRO A 274 12.37 29.88 -6.86
N LYS A 275 13.43 30.28 -7.58
CA LYS A 275 13.44 31.45 -8.46
C LYS A 275 13.34 31.11 -9.96
N SER A 276 13.30 29.82 -10.31
CA SER A 276 13.34 29.34 -11.70
C SER A 276 12.16 28.43 -12.01
N GLU A 277 11.06 28.58 -11.28
CA GLU A 277 9.87 27.74 -11.47
C GLU A 277 9.17 28.04 -12.79
N VAL A 278 8.53 27.02 -13.33
CA VAL A 278 7.59 27.19 -14.44
C VAL A 278 6.34 27.85 -13.86
N SER A 279 5.96 29.01 -14.37
CA SER A 279 4.90 29.84 -13.78
C SER A 279 3.53 29.16 -13.77
N ASN A 280 3.23 28.34 -14.78
CA ASN A 280 1.93 27.68 -14.95
C ASN A 280 2.14 26.20 -15.37
N PRO A 281 2.46 25.29 -14.44
CA PRO A 281 2.53 23.87 -14.78
C PRO A 281 1.14 23.36 -15.15
N SER A 282 1.04 22.48 -16.15
CA SER A 282 -0.18 21.73 -16.49
C SER A 282 -0.19 20.34 -15.87
N VAL A 283 0.98 19.70 -15.76
CA VAL A 283 1.16 18.42 -15.05
C VAL A 283 2.26 18.58 -14.03
N ILE A 284 1.95 18.33 -12.75
CA ILE A 284 2.95 18.22 -11.69
C ILE A 284 3.39 16.76 -11.61
N HIS A 285 4.71 16.50 -11.64
CA HIS A 285 5.27 15.16 -11.59
C HIS A 285 6.23 14.99 -10.40
N PHE A 286 5.86 14.12 -9.46
CA PHE A 286 6.57 13.81 -8.22
C PHE A 286 7.61 12.69 -8.39
N ALA A 287 8.40 12.75 -9.46
CA ALA A 287 9.44 11.78 -9.76
C ALA A 287 10.76 12.01 -8.99
N GLY A 288 11.71 11.08 -9.16
CA GLY A 288 13.12 11.28 -8.80
C GLY A 288 13.33 11.59 -7.33
N PHE A 289 13.85 12.81 -7.05
CA PHE A 289 14.19 13.25 -5.69
C PHE A 289 12.98 13.66 -4.86
N ALA A 290 11.82 13.90 -5.49
CA ALA A 290 10.59 14.07 -4.77
C ALA A 290 10.12 12.70 -4.26
N LYS A 291 9.70 12.65 -3.00
CA LYS A 291 9.01 11.48 -2.46
C LYS A 291 7.58 11.48 -3.02
N LYS A 292 7.04 10.33 -3.42
CA LYS A 292 5.69 10.29 -3.99
C LYS A 292 4.65 10.88 -3.01
N PRO A 293 3.64 11.62 -3.49
CA PRO A 293 2.81 12.48 -2.65
C PRO A 293 1.92 11.73 -1.67
N PHE A 294 1.52 10.50 -2.02
CA PHE A 294 0.75 9.61 -1.13
C PHE A 294 1.54 9.10 0.10
N HIS A 295 2.84 9.40 0.20
CA HIS A 295 3.65 9.10 1.38
C HIS A 295 3.79 10.29 2.34
N LEU A 296 3.48 11.52 1.93
CA LEU A 296 3.77 12.71 2.73
C LEU A 296 2.55 13.62 2.80
N PHE A 297 2.07 13.87 4.01
CA PHE A 297 0.99 14.81 4.30
C PHE A 297 1.43 15.80 5.38
N PHE A 298 1.36 17.09 5.06
CA PHE A 298 1.73 18.17 5.96
C PHE A 298 0.48 18.97 6.36
N THR A 299 0.29 19.18 7.66
CA THR A 299 -0.72 20.13 8.14
C THR A 299 -0.28 21.57 7.82
N PRO A 300 -1.20 22.56 7.73
CA PRO A 300 -0.82 23.96 7.50
C PRO A 300 0.22 24.50 8.49
N LYS A 301 0.12 24.05 9.76
CA LYS A 301 1.11 24.39 10.79
C LYS A 301 2.47 23.76 10.50
N GLN A 302 2.54 22.45 10.25
CA GLN A 302 3.79 21.77 9.92
C GLN A 302 4.44 22.37 8.66
N THR A 303 3.65 22.66 7.61
CA THR A 303 4.14 23.32 6.39
C THR A 303 4.79 24.65 6.72
N LYS A 304 4.13 25.50 7.51
CA LYS A 304 4.69 26.79 7.95
C LYS A 304 5.98 26.61 8.75
N ASP A 305 5.97 25.73 9.75
CA ASP A 305 7.13 25.46 10.61
C ASP A 305 8.34 24.92 9.81
N LEU A 306 8.09 24.08 8.80
CA LEU A 306 9.11 23.52 7.91
C LEU A 306 9.68 24.58 6.95
N ILE A 307 8.83 25.43 6.38
CA ILE A 307 9.28 26.54 5.53
C ILE A 307 10.14 27.52 6.35
N GLU A 308 9.72 27.87 7.56
CA GLU A 308 10.51 28.72 8.47
C GLU A 308 11.82 28.05 8.87
N HIS A 309 11.81 26.72 9.09
CA HIS A 309 13.01 25.95 9.37
C HIS A 309 14.02 26.02 8.21
N ILE A 310 13.56 25.86 6.97
CA ILE A 310 14.40 25.93 5.75
C ILE A 310 14.88 27.38 5.50
N ALA A 311 14.06 28.39 5.82
CA ALA A 311 14.44 29.79 5.62
C ALA A 311 15.52 30.27 6.60
N LYS A 312 15.71 29.60 7.75
CA LYS A 312 16.70 30.01 8.75
C LYS A 312 18.13 29.81 8.24
N ALA A 313 18.96 30.85 8.37
CA ALA A 313 20.34 30.85 7.88
C ALA A 313 21.12 29.59 8.30
N GLY A 314 21.63 28.85 7.31
CA GLY A 314 22.42 27.62 7.50
C GLY A 314 21.62 26.31 7.46
N LYS A 315 20.29 26.36 7.38
CA LYS A 315 19.44 25.16 7.26
C LYS A 315 19.02 25.00 5.80
N GLY A 316 19.75 24.18 5.04
CA GLY A 316 19.41 23.87 3.65
C GLY A 316 18.10 23.05 3.53
N PRO A 317 17.81 22.46 2.35
CA PRO A 317 16.65 21.59 2.18
C PRO A 317 16.69 20.40 3.15
N ILE A 318 15.52 19.90 3.53
CA ILE A 318 15.41 18.76 4.45
C ILE A 318 15.68 17.48 3.68
N MET A 319 16.65 16.70 4.13
CA MET A 319 17.03 15.43 3.50
C MET A 319 16.28 14.26 4.13
N MET A 320 15.65 13.44 3.29
CA MET A 320 14.96 12.20 3.67
C MET A 320 15.73 11.00 3.10
N GLY A 321 16.64 10.45 3.92
CA GLY A 321 17.58 9.42 3.48
C GLY A 321 18.57 9.94 2.43
N ASN A 322 19.09 9.03 1.59
CA ASN A 322 20.17 9.36 0.64
C ASN A 322 19.67 10.00 -0.67
N PHE A 323 18.37 9.91 -0.98
CA PHE A 323 17.85 10.21 -2.32
C PHE A 323 16.67 11.18 -2.35
N HIS A 324 16.02 11.49 -1.23
CA HIS A 324 14.87 12.39 -1.24
C HIS A 324 15.18 13.68 -0.48
N ARG A 325 14.62 14.79 -0.97
CA ARG A 325 14.77 16.11 -0.34
C ARG A 325 13.45 16.87 -0.33
N LEU A 326 13.29 17.81 0.59
CA LEU A 326 12.18 18.78 0.65
C LEU A 326 12.74 20.19 0.66
N ASP A 327 12.37 20.98 -0.34
CA ASP A 327 12.62 22.42 -0.39
C ASP A 327 11.32 23.17 -0.09
N SER A 328 11.44 24.44 0.29
CA SER A 328 10.34 25.32 0.67
C SER A 328 9.22 25.40 -0.38
N HIS A 329 9.55 25.41 -1.67
CA HIS A 329 8.54 25.46 -2.74
C HIS A 329 7.83 24.13 -3.00
N TYR A 330 8.37 23.01 -2.50
CA TYR A 330 7.79 21.70 -2.77
C TYR A 330 6.41 21.54 -2.11
N PHE A 331 6.23 22.13 -0.93
CA PHE A 331 5.03 21.93 -0.10
C PHE A 331 3.74 22.33 -0.81
N ALA A 332 3.76 23.40 -1.62
CA ALA A 332 2.59 23.83 -2.38
C ALA A 332 2.12 22.76 -3.38
N HIS A 333 3.06 22.00 -3.97
CA HIS A 333 2.73 20.91 -4.88
C HIS A 333 2.14 19.71 -4.14
N TYR A 334 2.69 19.32 -2.97
CA TYR A 334 2.10 18.27 -2.14
C TYR A 334 0.68 18.65 -1.67
N GLU A 335 0.48 19.88 -1.21
CA GLU A 335 -0.83 20.38 -0.81
C GLU A 335 -1.84 20.30 -1.95
N LYS A 336 -1.45 20.76 -3.14
CA LYS A 336 -2.29 20.68 -4.35
C LYS A 336 -2.68 19.24 -4.70
N TRP A 337 -1.76 18.28 -4.58
CA TRP A 337 -2.07 16.86 -4.81
C TRP A 337 -3.07 16.34 -3.77
N TRP A 338 -2.90 16.71 -2.50
CA TRP A 338 -3.82 16.32 -1.44
C TRP A 338 -5.19 16.98 -1.55
N ASP A 339 -5.31 18.15 -2.15
CA ASP A 339 -6.60 18.79 -2.42
C ASP A 339 -7.45 18.00 -3.42
N TYR A 340 -6.84 17.37 -4.40
CA TYR A 340 -7.54 16.38 -5.24
C TYR A 340 -7.81 15.11 -4.45
N CYS A 341 -6.81 14.58 -3.74
CA CYS A 341 -6.96 13.34 -2.98
C CYS A 341 -8.15 13.37 -2.03
N LYS A 342 -8.32 14.45 -1.24
CA LYS A 342 -9.45 14.66 -0.30
C LYS A 342 -10.84 14.47 -0.91
N LYS A 343 -10.97 14.62 -2.22
CA LYS A 343 -12.25 14.51 -2.96
C LYS A 343 -12.50 13.11 -3.50
N THR A 344 -11.56 12.19 -3.31
CA THR A 344 -11.62 10.82 -3.82
C THR A 344 -11.90 9.82 -2.71
N PRO A 345 -12.49 8.65 -3.03
CA PRO A 345 -12.66 7.56 -2.07
C PRO A 345 -11.34 7.07 -1.45
N VAL A 346 -10.20 7.22 -2.14
CA VAL A 346 -8.90 6.76 -1.63
C VAL A 346 -8.39 7.58 -0.43
N PHE A 347 -8.85 8.82 -0.24
CA PHE A 347 -8.34 9.73 0.80
C PHE A 347 -8.22 9.07 2.17
N SER A 348 -9.32 8.49 2.66
CA SER A 348 -9.38 7.89 4.00
C SER A 348 -8.48 6.67 4.15
N ARG A 349 -8.05 6.04 3.05
CA ARG A 349 -7.18 4.86 3.07
C ARG A 349 -5.70 5.20 3.12
N ILE A 350 -5.30 6.35 2.57
CA ILE A 350 -3.87 6.69 2.44
C ILE A 350 -3.42 7.81 3.38
N ILE A 351 -4.34 8.64 3.89
CA ILE A 351 -4.01 9.80 4.73
C ILE A 351 -3.24 9.42 6.00
N SER A 352 -3.65 8.35 6.70
CA SER A 352 -2.98 7.93 7.94
C SER A 352 -1.54 7.49 7.71
N SER A 353 -1.30 6.64 6.70
CA SER A 353 0.06 6.22 6.34
C SER A 353 0.95 7.39 5.94
N ALA A 354 0.39 8.41 5.27
CA ALA A 354 1.13 9.60 4.87
C ALA A 354 1.48 10.51 6.06
N ILE A 355 0.57 10.64 7.03
CA ILE A 355 0.83 11.35 8.29
C ILE A 355 1.93 10.64 9.08
N ASP A 356 1.83 9.32 9.23
CA ASP A 356 2.81 8.51 9.96
C ASP A 356 4.20 8.65 9.35
N GLU A 357 4.31 8.48 8.03
CA GLU A 357 5.59 8.61 7.34
C GLU A 357 6.14 10.05 7.40
N THR A 358 5.28 11.07 7.36
CA THR A 358 5.70 12.47 7.55
C THR A 358 6.24 12.69 8.97
N ASN A 359 5.55 12.19 9.97
CA ASN A 359 5.96 12.32 11.36
C ASN A 359 7.28 11.59 11.61
N ASP A 360 7.41 10.35 11.15
CA ASP A 360 8.58 9.51 11.38
C ASP A 360 9.81 9.98 10.58
N LYS A 361 9.62 10.40 9.32
CA LYS A 361 10.74 10.69 8.40
C LYS A 361 11.10 12.17 8.33
N VAL A 362 10.19 13.07 8.72
CA VAL A 362 10.40 14.53 8.59
C VAL A 362 10.32 15.22 9.94
N ILE A 363 9.22 15.06 10.69
CA ILE A 363 8.97 15.87 11.90
C ILE A 363 9.84 15.41 13.08
N ALA A 364 9.81 14.11 13.41
CA ALA A 364 10.51 13.56 14.56
C ALA A 364 12.04 13.75 14.48
N PRO A 365 12.71 13.60 13.32
CA PRO A 365 14.14 13.90 13.21
C PRO A 365 14.50 15.37 13.46
N LEU A 366 13.59 16.32 13.17
CA LEU A 366 13.86 17.75 13.33
C LEU A 366 13.52 18.26 14.74
N TRP A 367 12.45 17.74 15.34
CA TRP A 367 11.86 18.32 16.55
C TRP A 367 11.38 17.30 17.60
N GLY A 368 11.54 16.00 17.37
CA GLY A 368 11.03 14.94 18.23
C GLY A 368 9.54 14.60 17.98
N ALA A 369 9.06 13.53 18.59
CA ALA A 369 7.77 12.89 18.26
C ALA A 369 6.50 13.70 18.58
N ASN A 370 6.60 14.85 19.26
CA ASN A 370 5.46 15.61 19.80
C ASN A 370 5.34 17.03 19.18
N HIS A 371 6.01 17.30 18.06
CA HIS A 371 5.99 18.64 17.47
C HIS A 371 4.72 18.87 16.61
N GLY A 372 3.75 19.59 17.18
CA GLY A 372 2.65 20.18 16.42
C GLY A 372 1.43 19.30 16.20
N ASP A 373 1.05 18.49 17.20
CA ASP A 373 -0.19 17.71 17.18
C ASP A 373 -1.40 18.55 16.75
N VAL A 374 -2.03 18.17 15.63
CA VAL A 374 -3.35 18.65 15.25
C VAL A 374 -4.19 17.45 14.79
N VAL A 375 -5.29 17.26 15.53
CA VAL A 375 -6.43 16.42 15.18
C VAL A 375 -7.20 17.08 14.04
N LEU A 376 -7.27 16.46 12.86
CA LEU A 376 -8.15 16.89 11.78
C LEU A 376 -9.56 16.34 12.02
N SER A 377 -10.48 17.19 12.48
CA SER A 377 -11.92 16.93 12.42
C SER A 377 -12.48 17.37 11.06
N PRO A 378 -13.36 16.61 10.39
CA PRO A 378 -14.09 17.11 9.22
C PRO A 378 -15.23 18.02 9.68
N ALA A 379 -15.16 19.31 9.33
CA ALA A 379 -16.31 20.21 9.26
C ALA A 379 -16.76 20.29 7.78
N GLY A 380 -18.01 20.38 7.38
CA GLY A 380 -19.31 20.42 8.05
C GLY A 380 -20.32 20.87 6.99
N THR A 381 -21.48 20.21 6.89
CA THR A 381 -22.70 20.79 6.30
C THR A 381 -23.76 20.74 7.39
N GLY A 382 -24.29 21.91 7.73
CA GLY A 382 -25.10 22.10 8.94
C GLY A 382 -26.59 21.90 8.72
N ALA A 383 -27.26 21.43 9.78
CA ALA A 383 -28.36 22.13 10.47
C ALA A 383 -28.64 21.40 11.79
N ALA A 384 -28.93 22.16 12.83
CA ALA A 384 -28.90 21.73 14.22
C ALA A 384 -29.99 20.68 14.58
N ALA A 385 -29.56 19.60 15.23
CA ALA A 385 -30.37 18.83 16.17
C ALA A 385 -29.48 18.36 17.33
N LYS A 386 -29.95 18.50 18.58
CA LYS A 386 -29.21 18.21 19.82
C LYS A 386 -28.54 16.81 19.78
N PRO A 387 -27.29 16.64 20.28
CA PRO A 387 -26.56 15.38 20.14
C PRO A 387 -27.19 14.29 21.03
N LYS A 388 -27.69 13.23 20.40
CA LYS A 388 -27.83 11.91 21.05
C LYS A 388 -26.48 11.19 20.98
N GLY A 389 -26.13 10.46 22.04
CA GLY A 389 -24.80 9.97 22.42
C GLY A 389 -23.88 9.48 21.28
N LYS A 390 -22.57 9.80 21.39
CA LYS A 390 -21.51 9.18 20.57
C LYS A 390 -21.60 7.65 20.74
N SER A 391 -21.72 6.92 19.63
CA SER A 391 -21.64 5.46 19.64
C SER A 391 -20.22 5.02 20.07
N LEU A 392 -20.15 4.04 20.97
CA LEU A 392 -18.91 3.44 21.49
C LEU A 392 -18.56 2.15 20.72
N ASP A 393 -19.16 1.92 19.55
CA ASP A 393 -19.09 0.64 18.82
C ASP A 393 -17.81 0.46 17.98
N ASN A 394 -16.91 1.45 17.95
CA ASN A 394 -15.63 1.36 17.26
C ASN A 394 -14.59 2.37 17.77
N VAL A 395 -13.33 2.08 17.49
CA VAL A 395 -12.19 2.99 17.70
C VAL A 395 -11.28 2.95 16.48
N VAL A 396 -10.83 4.11 16.02
CA VAL A 396 -9.83 4.19 14.95
C VAL A 396 -8.47 4.26 15.62
N ASN A 397 -7.61 3.29 15.30
CA ASN A 397 -6.29 3.21 15.88
C ASN A 397 -5.30 4.17 15.21
N PRO A 398 -4.08 4.36 15.75
CA PRO A 398 -3.07 5.25 15.15
C PRO A 398 -2.73 4.89 13.69
N GLN A 399 -2.86 3.63 13.30
CA GLN A 399 -2.65 3.15 11.93
C GLN A 399 -3.83 3.45 10.98
N GLY A 400 -4.87 4.16 11.46
CA GLY A 400 -6.08 4.48 10.69
C GLY A 400 -7.05 3.32 10.54
N ILE A 401 -6.78 2.17 11.17
CA ILE A 401 -7.63 0.99 11.12
C ILE A 401 -8.76 1.14 12.13
N ARG A 402 -9.99 0.98 11.66
CA ARG A 402 -11.17 0.96 12.51
C ARG A 402 -11.34 -0.41 13.17
N VAL A 403 -11.18 -0.45 14.48
CA VAL A 403 -11.47 -1.60 15.33
C VAL A 403 -12.89 -1.51 15.81
N TYR A 404 -13.74 -2.42 15.37
CA TYR A 404 -15.12 -2.52 15.81
C TYR A 404 -15.19 -3.25 17.15
N VAL A 405 -15.95 -2.71 18.09
CA VAL A 405 -16.16 -3.30 19.42
C VAL A 405 -17.64 -3.50 19.72
N ASP A 406 -17.95 -4.28 20.75
CA ASP A 406 -19.28 -4.26 21.36
C ASP A 406 -19.35 -3.11 22.37
N GLU A 407 -20.31 -2.21 22.19
CA GLU A 407 -20.51 -1.06 23.08
C GLU A 407 -20.97 -1.47 24.49
N ASN A 408 -21.49 -2.70 24.65
CA ASN A 408 -21.88 -3.26 25.94
C ASN A 408 -20.75 -4.01 26.64
N ASP A 409 -19.62 -4.23 25.96
CA ASP A 409 -18.45 -4.88 26.50
C ASP A 409 -17.50 -3.87 27.15
N THR A 410 -17.25 -4.03 28.45
CA THR A 410 -16.34 -3.18 29.23
C THR A 410 -14.92 -3.21 28.65
N ARG A 411 -14.47 -4.36 28.11
CA ARG A 411 -13.18 -4.44 27.43
C ARG A 411 -13.20 -3.57 26.17
N GLY A 412 -14.23 -3.70 25.35
CA GLY A 412 -14.44 -2.88 24.15
C GLY A 412 -14.46 -1.38 24.46
N GLN A 413 -15.18 -0.97 25.51
CA GLN A 413 -15.21 0.42 25.99
C GLN A 413 -13.82 0.91 26.42
N LYS A 414 -13.06 0.10 27.15
CA LYS A 414 -11.68 0.43 27.54
C LYS A 414 -10.75 0.48 26.34
N LEU A 415 -10.93 -0.41 25.36
CA LEU A 415 -10.17 -0.39 24.11
C LEU A 415 -10.43 0.90 23.35
N VAL A 416 -11.69 1.36 23.29
CA VAL A 416 -12.05 2.66 22.71
C VAL A 416 -11.42 3.83 23.48
N ALA A 417 -11.53 3.82 24.81
CA ALA A 417 -10.93 4.85 25.66
C ALA A 417 -9.41 4.92 25.55
N ALA A 418 -8.75 3.79 25.28
CA ALA A 418 -7.31 3.68 25.05
C ALA A 418 -6.89 3.91 23.59
N GLY A 419 -7.78 4.36 22.71
CA GLY A 419 -7.45 4.63 21.30
C GLY A 419 -7.09 3.37 20.49
N GLY A 420 -7.68 2.23 20.84
CA GLY A 420 -7.40 0.92 20.22
C GLY A 420 -6.26 0.16 20.88
N HIS A 421 -5.53 0.75 21.84
CA HIS A 421 -4.28 0.20 22.33
C HIS A 421 -4.32 -0.10 23.84
N LEU A 422 -4.99 -1.20 24.21
CA LEU A 422 -5.26 -1.52 25.61
C LEU A 422 -4.03 -2.03 26.39
N ASN A 423 -3.14 -2.80 25.76
CA ASN A 423 -1.99 -3.44 26.39
C ASN A 423 -0.65 -2.99 25.74
N PRO A 424 -0.11 -1.80 26.10
CA PRO A 424 1.01 -1.20 25.39
C PRO A 424 2.34 -1.94 25.53
N GLU A 425 2.61 -2.59 26.65
CA GLU A 425 3.86 -3.34 26.84
C GLU A 425 3.82 -4.70 26.13
N THR A 426 2.69 -5.41 26.17
CA THR A 426 2.44 -6.62 25.36
C THR A 426 2.63 -6.30 23.86
N MET A 427 2.08 -5.18 23.38
CA MET A 427 2.25 -4.74 21.99
C MET A 427 3.72 -4.49 21.62
N ARG A 428 4.52 -3.92 22.53
CA ARG A 428 5.95 -3.69 22.29
C ARG A 428 6.72 -4.99 22.21
N ALA A 429 6.48 -5.93 23.13
CA ALA A 429 7.09 -7.26 23.09
C ALA A 429 6.73 -7.98 21.78
N TRP A 430 5.46 -7.91 21.37
CA TRP A 430 4.98 -8.50 20.12
C TRP A 430 5.65 -7.92 18.86
N LYS A 431 5.76 -6.58 18.78
CA LYS A 431 6.47 -5.90 17.68
C LYS A 431 7.95 -6.27 17.63
N LEU A 432 8.61 -6.41 18.77
CA LEU A 432 10.01 -6.83 18.82
C LEU A 432 10.19 -8.23 18.24
N LEU A 433 9.36 -9.20 18.63
CA LEU A 433 9.41 -10.56 18.10
C LEU A 433 9.22 -10.60 16.59
N ILE A 434 8.26 -9.84 16.08
CA ILE A 434 7.98 -9.75 14.64
C ILE A 434 9.17 -9.22 13.84
N LEU A 435 9.93 -8.29 14.42
CA LEU A 435 11.09 -7.66 13.78
C LEU A 435 12.40 -8.41 14.02
N GLU A 436 12.47 -9.30 15.01
CA GLU A 436 13.70 -10.02 15.39
C GLU A 436 14.15 -10.99 14.30
N LYS A 437 13.19 -11.60 13.57
CA LYS A 437 13.44 -12.66 12.58
C LYS A 437 12.44 -12.61 11.43
N ARG A 438 12.74 -13.36 10.37
CA ARG A 438 11.79 -13.58 9.26
C ARG A 438 10.86 -14.76 9.60
N TRP A 439 9.59 -14.45 9.82
CA TRP A 439 8.55 -15.43 10.10
C TRP A 439 7.82 -15.85 8.81
N THR A 440 7.46 -17.14 8.70
CA THR A 440 6.62 -17.63 7.59
C THR A 440 5.16 -17.78 8.01
N HIS A 441 4.91 -18.01 9.29
CA HIS A 441 3.57 -18.18 9.85
C HIS A 441 3.43 -17.35 11.14
N LEU A 442 2.33 -16.60 11.24
CA LEU A 442 1.98 -15.83 12.44
C LEU A 442 0.59 -16.22 12.91
N LEU A 443 0.46 -16.67 14.15
CA LEU A 443 -0.81 -17.09 14.76
C LEU A 443 -1.11 -16.23 15.99
N ASP A 444 -2.30 -15.63 16.05
CA ASP A 444 -2.85 -14.93 17.21
C ASP A 444 -4.01 -15.74 17.80
N VAL A 445 -3.78 -16.36 18.95
CA VAL A 445 -4.75 -17.20 19.66
C VAL A 445 -5.34 -16.41 20.82
N GLY A 446 -6.67 -16.21 20.77
CA GLY A 446 -7.36 -15.24 21.62
C GLY A 446 -7.25 -13.83 21.06
N ALA A 447 -7.55 -13.69 19.76
CA ALA A 447 -7.36 -12.45 19.02
C ALA A 447 -8.31 -11.32 19.48
N ASN A 448 -9.42 -11.65 20.15
CA ASN A 448 -10.41 -10.71 20.64
C ASN A 448 -10.84 -9.71 19.54
N TYR A 449 -10.78 -8.39 19.76
CA TYR A 449 -11.11 -7.40 18.74
C TYR A 449 -10.02 -7.19 17.68
N GLY A 450 -8.87 -7.86 17.81
CA GLY A 450 -7.79 -7.91 16.82
C GLY A 450 -6.71 -6.87 17.04
N GLU A 451 -6.57 -6.32 18.25
CA GLU A 451 -5.63 -5.25 18.57
C GLU A 451 -4.19 -5.63 18.22
N MET A 452 -3.77 -6.87 18.50
CA MET A 452 -2.40 -7.35 18.23
C MET A 452 -2.10 -7.47 16.73
N LEU A 453 -3.14 -7.60 15.90
CA LEU A 453 -3.04 -7.72 14.44
C LEU A 453 -3.00 -6.34 13.78
N VAL A 454 -3.89 -5.42 14.20
CA VAL A 454 -4.07 -4.13 13.51
C VAL A 454 -3.09 -3.04 13.93
N HIS A 455 -2.39 -3.22 15.05
CA HIS A 455 -1.41 -2.24 15.56
C HIS A 455 0.04 -2.57 15.19
N THR A 456 0.26 -3.60 14.40
CA THR A 456 1.55 -4.26 14.25
C THR A 456 1.93 -4.40 12.78
N PRO A 457 3.21 -4.16 12.40
CA PRO A 457 3.66 -4.37 11.03
C PRO A 457 3.78 -5.88 10.74
N LEU A 458 2.69 -6.50 10.29
CA LEU A 458 2.66 -7.95 10.02
C LEU A 458 3.76 -8.34 9.00
N PRO A 459 4.47 -9.47 9.20
CA PRO A 459 5.56 -9.86 8.31
C PRO A 459 5.10 -10.03 6.85
N ILE A 460 5.81 -9.39 5.91
CA ILE A 460 5.48 -9.46 4.48
C ILE A 460 5.64 -10.91 3.99
N GLY A 461 4.57 -11.46 3.42
CA GLY A 461 4.55 -12.80 2.85
C GLY A 461 4.34 -13.93 3.87
N ALA A 462 4.18 -13.63 5.16
CA ALA A 462 3.77 -14.63 6.14
C ALA A 462 2.27 -14.95 6.03
N LYS A 463 1.90 -16.20 6.32
CA LYS A 463 0.49 -16.58 6.48
C LYS A 463 0.04 -16.20 7.90
N VAL A 464 -0.98 -15.37 8.01
CA VAL A 464 -1.47 -14.85 9.30
C VAL A 464 -2.80 -15.51 9.64
N PHE A 465 -2.95 -15.99 10.88
CA PHE A 465 -4.17 -16.63 11.38
C PHE A 465 -4.57 -16.04 12.73
N ALA A 466 -5.86 -15.79 12.92
CA ALA A 466 -6.45 -15.25 14.13
C ALA A 466 -7.55 -16.17 14.64
N PHE A 467 -7.51 -16.56 15.91
CA PHE A 467 -8.48 -17.46 16.52
C PHE A 467 -9.29 -16.72 17.59
N GLU A 468 -10.61 -16.69 17.40
CA GLU A 468 -11.55 -16.08 18.34
C GLU A 468 -12.85 -16.90 18.42
N PRO A 469 -13.06 -17.69 19.48
CA PRO A 469 -14.23 -18.57 19.59
C PRO A 469 -15.50 -17.86 20.06
N ASN A 470 -15.43 -16.66 20.64
CA ASN A 470 -16.61 -15.93 21.08
C ASN A 470 -17.38 -15.38 19.86
N PRO A 471 -18.61 -15.87 19.57
CA PRO A 471 -19.32 -15.54 18.34
C PRO A 471 -19.70 -14.06 18.22
N THR A 472 -19.87 -13.36 19.35
CA THR A 472 -20.17 -11.92 19.38
C THR A 472 -18.94 -11.11 18.94
N ILE A 473 -17.78 -11.43 19.51
CA ILE A 473 -16.50 -10.76 19.24
C ILE A 473 -15.99 -11.14 17.85
N LEU A 474 -16.09 -12.40 17.46
CA LEU A 474 -15.71 -12.92 16.15
C LEU A 474 -16.35 -12.14 15.00
N ARG A 475 -17.62 -11.73 15.15
CA ARG A 475 -18.33 -10.91 14.16
C ARG A 475 -17.69 -9.53 14.00
N ARG A 476 -17.26 -8.92 15.11
CA ARG A 476 -16.60 -7.61 15.16
C ARG A 476 -15.17 -7.71 14.61
N LEU A 477 -14.40 -8.70 15.04
CA LEU A 477 -13.07 -9.02 14.51
C LEU A 477 -13.09 -9.19 12.99
N ARG A 478 -14.03 -9.97 12.45
CA ARG A 478 -14.22 -10.12 10.99
C ARG A 478 -14.50 -8.81 10.28
N ARG A 479 -15.28 -7.93 10.91
CA ARG A 479 -15.54 -6.60 10.36
C ARG A 479 -14.28 -5.73 10.40
N THR A 480 -13.57 -5.70 11.53
CA THR A 480 -12.30 -5.00 11.71
C THR A 480 -11.30 -5.39 10.63
N ILE A 481 -11.03 -6.69 10.45
CA ILE A 481 -10.04 -7.17 9.48
C ILE A 481 -10.49 -6.94 8.03
N ARG A 482 -11.78 -7.11 7.72
CA ARG A 482 -12.29 -6.85 6.37
C ARG A 482 -12.15 -5.37 5.97
N GLU A 483 -12.33 -4.47 6.92
CA GLU A 483 -12.28 -3.02 6.66
C GLU A 483 -10.89 -2.40 6.92
N SER A 484 -9.95 -3.15 7.50
CA SER A 484 -8.59 -2.66 7.80
C SER A 484 -7.69 -2.58 6.57
N GLY A 485 -8.04 -3.25 5.47
CA GLY A 485 -7.19 -3.37 4.28
C GLY A 485 -5.97 -4.26 4.48
N LEU A 486 -5.87 -4.97 5.62
CA LEU A 486 -4.80 -5.94 5.86
C LEU A 486 -5.06 -7.21 5.04
N ALA A 487 -4.14 -7.54 4.14
CA ALA A 487 -4.19 -8.78 3.36
C ALA A 487 -3.64 -9.98 4.16
N ASN A 488 -4.02 -11.19 3.75
CA ASN A 488 -3.45 -12.46 4.23
C ASN A 488 -3.72 -12.84 5.70
N ILE A 489 -4.80 -12.32 6.31
CA ILE A 489 -5.26 -12.71 7.66
C ILE A 489 -6.47 -13.64 7.55
N ASN A 490 -6.33 -14.87 8.06
CA ASN A 490 -7.40 -15.86 8.13
C ASN A 490 -8.02 -15.90 9.52
N ILE A 491 -9.31 -15.58 9.64
CA ILE A 491 -10.01 -15.57 10.92
C ILE A 491 -10.79 -16.88 11.12
N ILE A 492 -10.47 -17.59 12.20
CA ILE A 492 -11.03 -18.90 12.55
C ILE A 492 -11.84 -18.78 13.84
N GLY A 493 -13.10 -19.21 13.78
CA GLY A 493 -14.04 -19.14 14.91
C GLY A 493 -13.98 -20.34 15.86
N SER A 494 -12.83 -21.00 15.95
CA SER A 494 -12.63 -22.19 16.79
C SER A 494 -11.69 -21.85 17.94
N ALA A 495 -11.89 -22.48 19.09
CA ALA A 495 -10.97 -22.39 20.21
C ALA A 495 -9.77 -23.31 19.98
N MET A 496 -8.59 -22.86 20.39
CA MET A 496 -7.40 -23.69 20.36
C MET A 496 -7.30 -24.47 21.68
N SER A 497 -6.93 -25.75 21.62
CA SER A 497 -6.86 -26.66 22.77
C SER A 497 -5.85 -27.80 22.51
N ASP A 498 -5.80 -28.78 23.41
CA ASP A 498 -5.02 -30.02 23.28
C ASP A 498 -5.78 -31.15 22.57
N HIS A 499 -7.04 -30.93 22.18
CA HIS A 499 -7.88 -31.89 21.48
C HIS A 499 -8.82 -31.22 20.47
N GLU A 500 -9.26 -31.97 19.46
CA GLU A 500 -10.34 -31.58 18.54
C GLU A 500 -11.70 -32.03 19.11
N GLY A 501 -12.75 -31.24 18.89
CA GLY A 501 -14.09 -31.58 19.38
C GLY A 501 -14.98 -30.36 19.58
N VAL A 502 -15.87 -30.46 20.56
CA VAL A 502 -16.76 -29.37 21.00
C VAL A 502 -16.56 -29.20 22.49
N GLN A 503 -16.39 -27.96 22.95
CA GLN A 503 -16.25 -27.63 24.37
C GLN A 503 -17.11 -26.42 24.72
N THR A 504 -17.60 -26.35 25.95
CA THR A 504 -18.38 -25.21 26.44
C THR A 504 -17.46 -24.06 26.83
N LEU A 505 -17.53 -22.96 26.09
CA LEU A 505 -16.93 -21.67 26.42
C LEU A 505 -17.89 -20.86 27.31
N TYR A 506 -17.38 -20.34 28.43
CA TYR A 506 -18.16 -19.47 29.31
C TYR A 506 -17.87 -18.01 28.97
N VAL A 507 -18.79 -17.39 28.24
CA VAL A 507 -18.70 -16.00 27.78
C VAL A 507 -19.13 -15.04 28.89
N ASP A 508 -18.23 -14.17 29.32
CA ASP A 508 -18.59 -13.07 30.21
C ASP A 508 -19.40 -12.02 29.41
N PRO A 509 -20.66 -11.75 29.78
CA PRO A 509 -21.49 -10.80 29.05
C PRO A 509 -21.07 -9.32 29.24
N LYS A 510 -20.18 -9.02 30.18
CA LYS A 510 -19.74 -7.65 30.51
C LYS A 510 -18.28 -7.37 30.16
N TRP A 511 -17.42 -8.38 30.12
CA TRP A 511 -15.99 -8.21 29.82
C TRP A 511 -15.48 -9.35 28.95
N SER A 512 -15.32 -9.15 27.65
CA SER A 512 -14.95 -10.24 26.74
C SER A 512 -13.60 -10.89 27.06
N GLY A 513 -12.62 -10.11 27.54
CA GLY A 513 -11.29 -10.60 27.96
C GLY A 513 -11.25 -11.22 29.36
N THR A 514 -12.27 -11.98 29.73
CA THR A 514 -12.29 -12.96 30.84
C THR A 514 -13.04 -14.22 30.41
N THR A 515 -13.44 -14.29 29.13
CA THR A 515 -14.13 -15.42 28.53
C THR A 515 -13.17 -16.61 28.49
N ARG A 516 -13.57 -17.72 29.11
CA ARG A 516 -12.67 -18.87 29.35
C ARG A 516 -13.41 -20.20 29.37
N PHE A 517 -12.65 -21.29 29.28
CA PHE A 517 -13.17 -22.63 29.59
C PHE A 517 -13.29 -22.85 31.10
N SER A 518 -14.12 -23.82 31.50
CA SER A 518 -14.14 -24.27 32.89
C SER A 518 -12.85 -25.05 33.19
N ARG A 519 -12.29 -24.80 34.36
CA ARG A 519 -11.08 -25.46 34.86
C ARG A 519 -11.41 -26.12 36.19
N ASP A 520 -11.05 -27.39 36.35
CA ASP A 520 -11.24 -28.15 37.61
C ASP A 520 -12.66 -28.09 38.19
N GLY A 521 -13.68 -28.01 37.32
CA GLY A 521 -15.08 -27.93 37.72
C GLY A 521 -15.55 -26.53 38.15
N ASP A 522 -14.67 -25.51 38.14
CA ASP A 522 -15.03 -24.12 38.38
C ASP A 522 -15.85 -23.59 37.19
N THR A 523 -17.14 -23.36 37.43
CA THR A 523 -18.04 -22.77 36.45
C THR A 523 -18.26 -21.31 36.83
N PRO A 524 -17.81 -20.35 36.01
CA PRO A 524 -17.96 -18.93 36.33
C PRO A 524 -19.45 -18.57 36.51
N LYS A 525 -19.79 -17.96 37.65
CA LYS A 525 -21.15 -17.50 37.93
C LYS A 525 -21.49 -16.30 37.04
N ASN A 526 -22.70 -16.27 36.49
CA ASN A 526 -23.22 -15.22 35.59
C ASN A 526 -22.59 -15.15 34.19
N TYR A 527 -21.83 -16.18 33.77
CA TYR A 527 -21.31 -16.27 32.41
C TYR A 527 -22.28 -17.07 31.55
N LYS A 528 -22.32 -16.77 30.25
CA LYS A 528 -23.18 -17.45 29.29
C LYS A 528 -22.43 -18.65 28.68
N PRO A 529 -22.93 -19.89 28.83
CA PRO A 529 -22.33 -21.04 28.16
C PRO A 529 -22.62 -21.00 26.66
N VAL A 530 -21.60 -21.25 25.85
CA VAL A 530 -21.67 -21.36 24.38
C VAL A 530 -20.84 -22.55 23.94
N GLU A 531 -21.41 -23.45 23.15
CA GLU A 531 -20.64 -24.53 22.54
C GLU A 531 -19.79 -24.00 21.39
N VAL A 532 -18.49 -24.30 21.41
CA VAL A 532 -17.54 -23.90 20.39
C VAL A 532 -16.73 -25.11 19.94
N ASN A 533 -16.34 -25.13 18.67
CA ASN A 533 -15.44 -26.15 18.16
C ASN A 533 -14.03 -25.93 18.73
N THR A 534 -13.36 -27.00 19.14
CA THR A 534 -11.96 -27.01 19.55
C THR A 534 -11.08 -27.62 18.45
N THR A 535 -9.86 -27.12 18.31
CA THR A 535 -8.81 -27.68 17.44
C THR A 535 -7.45 -27.59 18.11
N THR A 536 -6.46 -28.35 17.63
CA THR A 536 -5.08 -28.28 18.10
C THR A 536 -4.19 -27.45 17.17
N LEU A 537 -3.09 -26.90 17.71
CA LEU A 537 -2.06 -26.24 16.90
C LEU A 537 -1.45 -27.21 15.88
N GLY A 538 -1.17 -28.46 16.27
CA GLY A 538 -0.68 -29.50 15.36
C GLY A 538 -1.60 -29.71 14.15
N THR A 539 -2.92 -29.81 14.37
CA THR A 539 -3.90 -29.96 13.29
C THR A 539 -3.97 -28.72 12.40
N VAL A 540 -3.88 -27.51 12.97
CA VAL A 540 -3.87 -26.28 12.17
C VAL A 540 -2.61 -26.22 11.29
N LEU A 541 -1.43 -26.45 11.88
CA LEU A 541 -0.16 -26.37 11.16
C LEU A 541 -0.07 -27.37 10.01
N SER A 542 -0.59 -28.60 10.19
CA SER A 542 -0.61 -29.61 9.13
C SER A 542 -1.57 -29.28 7.97
N ARG A 543 -2.58 -28.43 8.20
CA ARG A 543 -3.51 -28.00 7.15
C ARG A 543 -3.01 -26.79 6.36
N ILE A 544 -2.11 -26.00 6.92
CA ILE A 544 -1.67 -24.72 6.32
C ILE A 544 -0.30 -24.81 5.65
N ALA A 545 0.43 -25.91 5.82
CA ALA A 545 1.71 -26.15 5.17
C ALA A 545 1.91 -27.65 4.85
N ASP A 546 2.55 -27.93 3.70
CA ASP A 546 2.83 -29.30 3.25
C ASP A 546 3.88 -30.01 4.12
N ARG A 547 4.82 -29.24 4.68
CA ARG A 547 5.92 -29.74 5.51
C ARG A 547 6.10 -28.85 6.74
N PRO A 548 6.07 -29.41 7.96
CA PRO A 548 6.34 -28.65 9.19
C PRO A 548 7.71 -27.96 9.21
N GLN A 549 8.70 -28.52 8.51
CA GLN A 549 10.06 -27.98 8.43
C GLN A 549 10.14 -26.63 7.70
N ASP A 550 9.12 -26.24 6.93
CA ASP A 550 9.07 -24.95 6.23
C ASP A 550 8.43 -23.85 7.11
N ILE A 551 7.99 -24.22 8.31
CA ILE A 551 7.29 -23.33 9.24
C ILE A 551 8.28 -22.70 10.21
N SER A 552 8.52 -21.40 10.03
CA SER A 552 9.04 -20.50 11.07
C SER A 552 7.84 -19.81 11.71
N LEU A 553 7.49 -20.25 12.92
CA LEU A 553 6.24 -19.92 13.60
C LEU A 553 6.45 -18.84 14.66
N LEU A 554 5.74 -17.72 14.51
CA LEU A 554 5.49 -16.78 15.59
C LEU A 554 4.07 -16.94 16.11
N LEU A 555 3.93 -17.15 17.42
CA LEU A 555 2.66 -17.42 18.07
C LEU A 555 2.39 -16.38 19.18
N LYS A 556 1.13 -15.99 19.35
CA LYS A 556 0.64 -15.29 20.55
C LYS A 556 -0.50 -16.09 21.16
N ILE A 557 -0.47 -16.28 22.48
CA ILE A 557 -1.51 -17.00 23.23
C ILE A 557 -1.95 -16.15 24.43
N ASP A 558 -3.26 -15.89 24.49
CA ASP A 558 -3.92 -15.16 25.56
C ASP A 558 -5.38 -15.64 25.60
N VAL A 559 -5.64 -16.68 26.40
CA VAL A 559 -6.91 -17.42 26.38
C VAL A 559 -7.47 -17.65 27.78
N GLU A 560 -7.10 -16.76 28.70
CA GLU A 560 -7.65 -16.66 30.06
C GLU A 560 -7.57 -17.97 30.86
N GLY A 561 -6.36 -18.57 30.92
CA GLY A 561 -6.06 -19.73 31.78
C GLY A 561 -6.05 -21.08 31.06
N HIS A 562 -6.21 -21.10 29.73
CA HIS A 562 -6.14 -22.30 28.88
C HIS A 562 -4.87 -22.35 28.00
N GLU A 563 -3.83 -21.60 28.36
CA GLU A 563 -2.63 -21.42 27.54
C GLU A 563 -1.79 -22.70 27.43
N VAL A 564 -1.64 -23.46 28.53
CA VAL A 564 -0.87 -24.71 28.53
C VAL A 564 -1.54 -25.81 27.69
N PRO A 565 -2.85 -26.04 27.76
CA PRO A 565 -3.55 -26.92 26.81
C PRO A 565 -3.32 -26.54 25.34
N VAL A 566 -3.35 -25.25 24.99
CA VAL A 566 -3.00 -24.80 23.62
C VAL A 566 -1.59 -25.25 23.24
N LEU A 567 -0.61 -25.04 24.12
CA LEU A 567 0.78 -25.46 23.89
C LEU A 567 0.95 -26.98 23.84
N LYS A 568 0.22 -27.75 24.64
CA LYS A 568 0.22 -29.22 24.58
C LYS A 568 -0.20 -29.74 23.20
N GLY A 569 -1.14 -29.05 22.54
CA GLY A 569 -1.51 -29.33 21.15
C GLY A 569 -0.41 -29.04 20.11
N LEU A 570 0.65 -28.29 20.48
CA LEU A 570 1.81 -28.00 19.64
C LEU A 570 2.98 -28.96 19.88
N ILE A 571 3.13 -29.50 21.10
CA ILE A 571 4.29 -30.32 21.51
C ILE A 571 4.64 -31.44 20.51
N PRO A 572 3.69 -32.21 19.94
CA PRO A 572 4.03 -33.29 19.01
C PRO A 572 4.72 -32.82 17.71
N VAL A 573 4.44 -31.59 17.26
CA VAL A 573 4.97 -31.06 15.98
C VAL A 573 6.11 -30.06 16.17
N LEU A 574 6.27 -29.50 17.37
CA LEU A 574 7.29 -28.50 17.72
C LEU A 574 8.73 -28.90 17.29
N PRO A 575 9.18 -30.16 17.46
CA PRO A 575 10.52 -30.56 17.03
C PRO A 575 10.74 -30.47 15.52
N SER A 576 9.68 -30.52 14.72
CA SER A 576 9.76 -30.50 13.26
C SER A 576 9.70 -29.09 12.65
N LEU A 577 9.41 -28.05 13.42
CA LEU A 577 9.38 -26.67 12.93
C LEU A 577 10.80 -26.14 12.67
N ALA A 578 10.95 -25.25 11.68
CA ALA A 578 12.22 -24.56 11.43
C ALA A 578 12.61 -23.66 12.60
N ASP A 579 11.68 -22.79 13.02
CA ASP A 579 11.85 -21.89 14.17
C ASP A 579 10.51 -21.70 14.90
N PHE A 580 10.57 -21.35 16.17
CA PHE A 580 9.41 -21.17 17.03
C PHE A 580 9.66 -20.14 18.13
N GLU A 581 8.81 -19.11 18.16
CA GLU A 581 8.68 -18.21 19.30
C GLU A 581 7.21 -17.97 19.65
N CYS A 582 6.91 -17.86 20.94
CA CYS A 582 5.55 -17.63 21.42
C CYS A 582 5.52 -16.53 22.50
N LEU A 583 4.71 -15.50 22.29
CA LEU A 583 4.33 -14.54 23.34
C LEU A 583 3.11 -15.08 24.08
N ILE A 584 3.22 -15.27 25.40
CA ILE A 584 2.19 -15.92 26.21
C ILE A 584 1.93 -15.12 27.48
N GLU A 585 0.66 -14.97 27.85
CA GLU A 585 0.28 -14.43 29.15
C GLU A 585 0.59 -15.44 30.26
N VAL A 586 1.28 -15.00 31.31
CA VAL A 586 1.70 -15.87 32.44
C VAL A 586 1.19 -15.41 33.80
N VAL A 587 0.63 -14.21 33.91
CA VAL A 587 0.24 -13.63 35.21
C VAL A 587 -0.84 -14.43 35.92
N HIS A 588 -1.77 -15.03 35.17
CA HIS A 588 -2.91 -15.78 35.67
C HIS A 588 -2.70 -17.30 35.68
N LEU A 589 -1.57 -17.79 35.19
CA LEU A 589 -1.27 -19.22 35.18
C LEU A 589 -0.99 -19.74 36.59
N PRO A 590 -1.51 -20.92 36.96
CA PRO A 590 -1.14 -21.59 38.21
C PRO A 590 0.27 -22.18 38.13
N ASP A 591 0.83 -22.50 39.29
CA ASP A 591 2.23 -22.91 39.39
C ASP A 591 2.57 -24.16 38.57
N GLY A 592 1.66 -25.15 38.52
CA GLY A 592 1.86 -26.33 37.68
C GLY A 592 1.98 -26.03 36.17
N ASP A 593 1.28 -25.00 35.69
CA ASP A 593 1.38 -24.55 34.30
C ASP A 593 2.68 -23.79 34.06
N LEU A 594 3.10 -22.95 35.01
CA LEU A 594 4.41 -22.27 34.94
C LEU A 594 5.57 -23.27 34.98
N ASP A 595 5.50 -24.31 35.81
CA ASP A 595 6.47 -25.40 35.85
C ASP A 595 6.52 -26.14 34.50
N PHE A 596 5.36 -26.39 33.88
CA PHE A 596 5.30 -26.95 32.53
C PHE A 596 6.04 -26.07 31.51
N LEU A 597 5.85 -24.74 31.53
CA LEU A 597 6.55 -23.83 30.63
C LEU A 597 8.08 -23.89 30.84
N ILE A 598 8.52 -23.83 32.10
CA ILE A 598 9.94 -23.91 32.48
C ILE A 598 10.56 -25.24 32.04
N GLN A 599 9.82 -26.35 32.15
CA GLN A 599 10.31 -27.66 31.77
C GLN A 599 10.51 -27.76 30.24
N HIS A 600 9.61 -27.20 29.44
CA HIS A 600 9.56 -27.45 27.99
C HIS A 600 10.19 -26.35 27.13
N PHE A 601 10.32 -25.11 27.63
CA PHE A 601 10.74 -23.96 26.82
C PHE A 601 11.87 -23.13 27.46
N ALA A 602 12.65 -22.47 26.62
CA ALA A 602 13.50 -21.37 27.05
C ALA A 602 12.64 -20.11 27.22
N LEU A 603 12.88 -19.33 28.29
CA LEU A 603 12.06 -18.18 28.65
C LEU A 603 12.84 -16.87 28.45
N ARG A 604 12.15 -15.87 27.87
CA ARG A 604 12.60 -14.47 27.83
C ARG A 604 11.49 -13.56 28.35
N GLY A 605 11.86 -12.43 28.93
CA GLY A 605 10.96 -11.39 29.42
C GLY A 605 11.23 -10.06 28.72
N TYR A 606 10.22 -9.21 28.62
CA TYR A 606 10.40 -7.87 28.07
C TYR A 606 10.92 -6.90 29.14
N ASN A 607 12.14 -6.39 28.96
CA ASN A 607 12.73 -5.38 29.82
C ASN A 607 12.28 -3.98 29.37
N LYS A 608 11.42 -3.33 30.16
CA LYS A 608 10.82 -2.02 29.89
C LYS A 608 11.85 -0.90 29.81
N ALA A 609 12.91 -0.98 30.62
CA ALA A 609 13.95 0.04 30.66
C ALA A 609 14.86 -0.03 29.43
N GLN A 610 15.27 -1.24 29.05
CA GLN A 610 16.16 -1.47 27.91
C GLN A 610 15.42 -1.60 26.58
N LYS A 611 14.08 -1.71 26.61
CA LYS A 611 13.21 -1.93 25.44
C LYS A 611 13.64 -3.13 24.58
N LYS A 612 14.02 -4.23 25.22
CA LYS A 612 14.45 -5.48 24.57
C LYS A 612 14.00 -6.73 25.32
N LEU A 613 13.99 -7.86 24.65
CA LEU A 613 13.78 -9.17 25.27
C LEU A 613 15.07 -9.65 25.94
N VAL A 614 14.97 -10.15 27.17
CA VAL A 614 16.10 -10.65 27.96
C VAL A 614 15.80 -12.06 28.49
N PRO A 615 16.79 -12.97 28.59
CA PRO A 615 16.59 -14.29 29.16
C PRO A 615 16.04 -14.23 30.59
N LEU A 616 15.13 -15.15 30.93
CA LEU A 616 14.65 -15.39 32.28
C LEU A 616 15.14 -16.76 32.75
N SER A 617 15.88 -16.77 33.85
CA SER A 617 16.33 -18.01 34.49
C SER A 617 15.45 -18.33 35.67
N ALA A 618 14.71 -19.43 35.60
CA ALA A 618 13.90 -19.95 36.70
C ALA A 618 13.89 -21.48 36.65
N ARG A 619 13.94 -22.13 37.82
CA ARG A 619 13.88 -23.59 37.95
C ARG A 619 12.50 -24.11 38.30
N ASN A 620 11.62 -23.24 38.77
CA ASN A 620 10.26 -23.54 39.18
C ASN A 620 9.39 -22.27 39.12
N ALA A 621 8.08 -22.44 39.23
CA ALA A 621 7.08 -21.38 39.17
C ALA A 621 7.36 -20.23 40.14
N LYS A 622 7.81 -20.53 41.36
CA LYS A 622 8.12 -19.52 42.39
C LYS A 622 9.24 -18.59 41.92
N GLU A 623 10.35 -19.15 41.43
CA GLU A 623 11.47 -18.38 40.89
C GLU A 623 11.06 -17.55 39.67
N LEU A 624 10.22 -18.09 38.79
CA LEU A 624 9.72 -17.35 37.63
C LEU A 624 8.85 -16.17 38.06
N ARG A 625 7.94 -16.35 39.02
CA ARG A 625 7.13 -15.25 39.56
C ARG A 625 7.98 -14.18 40.23
N GLU A 626 9.04 -14.58 40.94
CA GLU A 626 9.99 -13.63 41.53
C GLU A 626 10.72 -12.82 40.46
N ALA A 627 11.20 -13.46 39.39
CA ALA A 627 11.84 -12.79 38.27
C ALA A 627 10.86 -11.83 37.54
N MET A 628 9.60 -12.23 37.36
CA MET A 628 8.57 -11.42 36.70
C MET A 628 8.11 -10.22 37.55
N LYS A 629 8.39 -10.20 38.86
CA LYS A 629 8.13 -9.06 39.75
C LYS A 629 9.22 -7.99 39.70
N ALA A 630 10.35 -8.25 39.05
CA ALA A 630 11.42 -7.27 38.91
C ALA A 630 10.88 -5.98 38.24
N PRO A 631 11.13 -4.78 38.80
CA PRO A 631 10.52 -3.54 38.32
C PRO A 631 10.76 -3.23 36.83
N GLU A 632 11.90 -3.65 36.31
CA GLU A 632 12.32 -3.48 34.91
C GLU A 632 11.67 -4.50 33.98
N ILE A 633 11.17 -5.63 34.48
CA ILE A 633 10.50 -6.65 33.67
C ILE A 633 9.01 -6.35 33.59
N TYR A 634 8.44 -6.58 32.42
CA TYR A 634 6.99 -6.61 32.25
C TYR A 634 6.46 -7.97 32.68
N GLY A 635 5.80 -8.01 33.84
CA GLY A 635 5.44 -9.27 34.52
C GLY A 635 4.19 -9.98 34.03
N GLN A 636 3.53 -9.47 32.98
CA GLN A 636 2.29 -10.07 32.47
C GLN A 636 2.57 -11.19 31.46
N ASP A 637 3.52 -10.96 30.56
CA ASP A 637 3.81 -11.86 29.44
C ASP A 637 5.23 -12.40 29.50
N ALA A 638 5.40 -13.64 29.05
CA ALA A 638 6.70 -14.23 28.77
C ALA A 638 6.82 -14.59 27.28
N VAL A 639 8.05 -14.73 26.83
CA VAL A 639 8.36 -15.27 25.50
C VAL A 639 8.95 -16.66 25.66
N LEU A 640 8.39 -17.62 24.95
CA LEU A 640 8.86 -18.99 24.87
C LEU A 640 9.64 -19.21 23.57
N SER A 641 10.72 -19.95 23.66
CA SER A 641 11.48 -20.43 22.51
C SER A 641 11.79 -21.93 22.69
N ARG A 642 12.03 -22.63 21.57
CA ARG A 642 12.48 -24.03 21.63
C ARG A 642 13.82 -24.12 22.40
N LYS A 643 13.94 -25.11 23.28
CA LYS A 643 15.17 -25.42 24.01
C LYS A 643 16.23 -26.08 23.13
#